data_AF-A0A2E0TDL8-F1
#
_entry.id   AF-A0A2E0TDL8-F1
#
_cell.length_a   1.000
_cell.length_b   1.000
_cell.length_c   1.000
_cell.angle_alpha   90.00
_cell.angle_beta   90.00
_cell.angle_gamma   90.00
#
_symmetry.space_group_name_H-M   'P 1'
#
loop_
_entity.id
_entity.type
_entity.pdbx_description
1 polymer ?
#
loop_
_entity_poly.entity_id
_entity_poly.type
_entity_poly.pdbx_seq_one_letter_code
_entity_poly.pdbx_strand_id
1 'polypeptide(L)'
;MKGPVLGIDLGTTNSVVAVAGDAGIDVLTTPEGHRLIPSVVSFHPSGEVLVGRAARDRRLLDAQNTVYSVKRLIGRPFESREVQRAKERFAFEFAPSASGGVLVASRGETYTLSEISAFVLREVRRVAELATGGPCTRAVITVPANFNELQRSATKAAGRVAGLEVLRILNEPTAAALAYGYGSGSRERVAIFDLGGGTFDVTILELAGEVFEVVATAGDTYLGGDDIDQLIAEQMAEAFLAHHRYDPRGDRQAYERLRAAAEWAKCQLSAEEEVQLRIEELAYGEGGVSLDLTFGLSRQGLEAMAMPLLARAFDVCEEAMNVAGVRPTQIDQVILVGGSTRMPLVHRMVEDYFGKQPLATIDPDLVVAQGAALQGQALATSRAKSRLGRVTLRRVSQVGMRPAAAVEEVQVKGDPRAAGYAPPPPPPPPAAAARKRTLMGAGPGAKPPTQRPAPPPPPPPPPSEVSLAKPSEESTGLPPVPADLNEAREAIQPSPAMVIGDASEPSGDLPGLDIDLPLPDDAPPPALDPAGFGAPEAAPAPHEQGGLVFDEPPPAGGPGLAGPPPGFAPQADPVAPPLLLDVTPLSLGVETVSGYCEHIIKRNSAIPTEQTRIFSTGMDDQEEVVVKICQGESRRLDENQLLGEVQLDGIAPGRRGAVQIEVTFIIDADGTLAVRAVDKNTGRQQSIRIQLIGGVEDENIDEMQQRLEEKFAGGAQA
;
A
#
# COMPACT_ATOMS: atom_id res chain seq x y z
N MET A 1 8.88 -30.50 19.05
CA MET A 1 8.06 -29.33 19.43
C MET A 1 7.89 -28.47 18.18
N LYS A 2 6.73 -27.84 17.95
CA LYS A 2 6.62 -26.87 16.84
C LYS A 2 7.47 -25.66 17.22
N GLY A 3 8.43 -25.25 16.37
CA GLY A 3 9.32 -24.09 16.61
C GLY A 3 8.56 -22.77 16.82
N PRO A 4 9.22 -21.66 17.17
CA PRO A 4 8.58 -20.39 17.46
C PRO A 4 7.73 -19.88 16.27
N VAL A 5 6.77 -19.01 16.54
CA VAL A 5 6.07 -18.26 15.49
C VAL A 5 6.83 -16.95 15.30
N LEU A 6 7.36 -16.75 14.11
CA LEU A 6 8.07 -15.53 13.76
C LEU A 6 7.07 -14.38 13.55
N GLY A 7 7.35 -13.21 14.09
CA GLY A 7 6.77 -11.95 13.64
C GLY A 7 7.72 -11.31 12.64
N ILE A 8 7.31 -11.20 11.38
CA ILE A 8 8.17 -10.69 10.31
C ILE A 8 7.57 -9.39 9.78
N ASP A 9 8.34 -8.30 9.92
CA ASP A 9 8.15 -7.11 9.11
C ASP A 9 8.91 -7.29 7.79
N LEU A 10 8.18 -7.50 6.69
CA LEU A 10 8.75 -7.57 5.36
C LEU A 10 8.70 -6.19 4.72
N GLY A 11 9.59 -5.26 5.05
CA GLY A 11 9.53 -3.89 4.54
C GLY A 11 10.11 -3.69 3.13
N THR A 12 9.79 -2.55 2.51
CA THR A 12 10.27 -2.19 1.15
C THR A 12 11.79 -2.10 1.08
N THR A 13 12.41 -1.50 2.10
CA THR A 13 13.86 -1.26 2.16
C THR A 13 14.56 -2.22 3.10
N ASN A 14 13.98 -2.47 4.27
CA ASN A 14 14.52 -3.36 5.29
C ASN A 14 13.42 -4.29 5.79
N SER A 15 13.82 -5.49 6.20
CA SER A 15 12.99 -6.46 6.88
C SER A 15 13.52 -6.70 8.29
N VAL A 16 12.61 -7.04 9.20
CA VAL A 16 12.90 -7.27 10.62
C VAL A 16 12.17 -8.52 11.10
N VAL A 17 12.79 -9.27 12.00
CA VAL A 17 12.17 -10.45 12.60
C VAL A 17 12.25 -10.41 14.11
N ALA A 18 11.12 -10.72 14.73
CA ALA A 18 11.00 -10.84 16.16
C ALA A 18 10.31 -12.15 16.54
N VAL A 19 10.53 -12.58 17.78
CA VAL A 19 9.86 -13.75 18.38
C VAL A 19 9.41 -13.41 19.78
N ALA A 20 8.35 -14.07 20.24
CA ALA A 20 7.99 -14.03 21.64
C ALA A 20 8.88 -15.00 22.44
N GLY A 21 9.71 -14.46 23.32
CA GLY A 21 10.53 -15.18 24.29
C GLY A 21 9.88 -15.25 25.67
N ASP A 22 10.59 -15.82 26.63
CA ASP A 22 10.10 -15.97 28.02
C ASP A 22 9.98 -14.64 28.77
N ALA A 23 10.80 -13.65 28.38
CA ALA A 23 10.88 -12.33 29.02
C ALA A 23 10.13 -11.22 28.27
N GLY A 24 9.51 -11.52 27.13
CA GLY A 24 8.85 -10.52 26.28
C GLY A 24 9.08 -10.79 24.79
N ILE A 25 9.11 -9.73 23.99
CA ILE A 25 9.38 -9.81 22.56
C ILE A 25 10.85 -9.52 22.28
N ASP A 26 11.52 -10.48 21.63
CA ASP A 26 12.91 -10.38 21.23
C ASP A 26 13.00 -10.10 19.72
N VAL A 27 13.56 -8.94 19.37
CA VAL A 27 13.95 -8.64 17.98
C VAL A 27 15.30 -9.30 17.71
N LEU A 28 15.35 -10.16 16.71
CA LEU A 28 16.52 -10.97 16.43
C LEU A 28 17.55 -10.19 15.60
N THR A 29 18.81 -10.52 15.77
CA THR A 29 19.93 -9.91 15.05
C THR A 29 20.57 -10.90 14.09
N THR A 30 21.11 -10.39 12.98
CA THR A 30 22.03 -11.16 12.14
C THR A 30 23.29 -11.58 12.94
N PRO A 31 24.09 -12.54 12.45
CA PRO A 31 25.36 -12.90 13.09
C PRO A 31 26.32 -11.71 13.28
N GLU A 32 26.23 -10.70 12.43
CA GLU A 32 27.00 -9.46 12.48
C GLU A 32 26.41 -8.42 13.47
N GLY A 33 25.31 -8.75 14.15
CA GLY A 33 24.70 -7.92 15.20
C GLY A 33 23.66 -6.90 14.71
N HIS A 34 23.24 -6.96 13.45
CA HIS A 34 22.27 -6.01 12.90
C HIS A 34 20.83 -6.48 13.10
N ARG A 35 19.92 -5.56 13.47
CA ARG A 35 18.47 -5.85 13.54
C ARG A 35 17.74 -5.67 12.21
N LEU A 36 18.26 -4.81 11.34
CA LEU A 36 17.69 -4.53 10.03
C LEU A 36 18.38 -5.37 8.96
N ILE A 37 17.60 -6.13 8.21
CA ILE A 37 18.05 -6.95 7.09
C ILE A 37 17.61 -6.25 5.80
N PRO A 38 18.51 -5.72 4.97
CA PRO A 38 18.11 -5.06 3.73
C PRO A 38 17.27 -5.98 2.82
N SER A 39 16.15 -5.47 2.31
CA SER A 39 15.26 -6.19 1.38
C SER A 39 15.82 -6.13 -0.04
N VAL A 40 17.04 -6.65 -0.21
CA VAL A 40 17.82 -6.62 -1.45
C VAL A 40 18.28 -8.03 -1.82
N VAL A 41 18.17 -8.36 -3.10
CA VAL A 41 18.59 -9.66 -3.66
C VAL A 41 19.53 -9.41 -4.83
N SER A 42 20.73 -9.99 -4.82
CA SER A 42 21.72 -9.85 -5.90
C SER A 42 22.07 -11.23 -6.46
N PHE A 43 22.02 -11.37 -7.79
CA PHE A 43 22.33 -12.61 -8.48
C PHE A 43 23.78 -12.58 -8.99
N HIS A 44 24.65 -13.26 -8.26
CA HIS A 44 26.08 -13.24 -8.48
C HIS A 44 26.45 -14.00 -9.79
N PRO A 45 27.49 -13.55 -10.53
CA PRO A 45 27.99 -14.28 -11.72
C PRO A 45 28.38 -15.75 -11.48
N SER A 46 28.70 -16.14 -10.24
CA SER A 46 29.00 -17.53 -9.88
C SER A 46 27.76 -18.43 -9.84
N GLY A 47 26.55 -17.86 -9.91
CA GLY A 47 25.29 -18.56 -9.71
C GLY A 47 24.75 -18.47 -8.27
N GLU A 48 25.53 -17.91 -7.34
CA GLU A 48 25.08 -17.66 -5.96
C GLU A 48 24.03 -16.54 -5.90
N VAL A 49 23.03 -16.70 -5.02
CA VAL A 49 22.07 -15.63 -4.70
C VAL A 49 22.42 -15.02 -3.35
N LEU A 50 22.77 -13.74 -3.37
CA LEU A 50 23.09 -12.96 -2.18
C LEU A 50 21.83 -12.21 -1.73
N VAL A 51 21.64 -12.09 -0.42
CA VAL A 51 20.49 -11.41 0.19
C VAL A 51 20.98 -10.51 1.33
N GLY A 52 20.29 -9.41 1.60
CA GLY A 52 20.64 -8.53 2.71
C GLY A 52 21.79 -7.58 2.37
N ARG A 53 22.71 -7.38 3.33
CA ARG A 53 23.83 -6.44 3.18
C ARG A 53 24.76 -6.80 2.03
N ALA A 54 25.14 -8.08 1.93
CA ALA A 54 25.98 -8.56 0.83
C ALA A 54 25.37 -8.27 -0.56
N ALA A 55 24.04 -8.31 -0.68
CA ALA A 55 23.35 -7.93 -1.90
C ALA A 55 23.30 -6.41 -2.10
N ARG A 56 23.04 -5.66 -1.03
CA ARG A 56 23.04 -4.18 -1.03
C ARG A 56 24.38 -3.62 -1.49
N ASP A 57 25.50 -4.16 -1.01
CA ASP A 57 26.84 -3.67 -1.36
C ASP A 57 27.14 -3.87 -2.85
N ARG A 58 26.61 -4.95 -3.43
CA ARG A 58 26.74 -5.24 -4.86
C ARG A 58 25.91 -4.33 -5.77
N ARG A 59 24.93 -3.61 -5.24
CA ARG A 59 24.15 -2.62 -6.01
C ARG A 59 25.04 -1.62 -6.74
N LEU A 60 26.18 -1.26 -6.13
CA LEU A 60 27.18 -0.35 -6.71
C LEU A 60 28.03 -0.95 -7.82
N LEU A 61 28.08 -2.28 -7.92
CA LEU A 61 28.94 -3.02 -8.86
C LEU A 61 28.14 -3.66 -9.99
N ASP A 62 26.88 -4.01 -9.72
CA ASP A 62 26.08 -4.89 -10.55
C ASP A 62 24.59 -4.55 -10.40
N ALA A 63 24.24 -3.31 -10.74
CA ALA A 63 22.90 -2.76 -10.54
C ALA A 63 21.82 -3.53 -11.32
N GLN A 64 22.14 -4.01 -12.52
CA GLN A 64 21.19 -4.72 -13.38
C GLN A 64 20.77 -6.07 -12.80
N ASN A 65 21.61 -6.72 -11.99
CA ASN A 65 21.32 -8.03 -11.38
C ASN A 65 21.09 -7.91 -9.86
N THR A 66 20.84 -6.70 -9.36
CA THR A 66 20.57 -6.44 -7.94
C THR A 66 19.20 -5.80 -7.78
N VAL A 67 18.26 -6.57 -7.26
CA VAL A 67 16.83 -6.24 -7.15
C VAL A 67 16.51 -5.74 -5.75
N TYR A 68 15.82 -4.59 -5.65
CA TYR A 68 15.45 -3.93 -4.40
C TYR A 68 14.16 -3.12 -4.56
N SER A 69 13.55 -2.69 -3.45
CA SER A 69 12.34 -1.87 -3.41
C SER A 69 11.13 -2.45 -4.17
N VAL A 70 11.08 -3.77 -4.39
CA VAL A 70 10.02 -4.43 -5.17
C VAL A 70 8.70 -4.62 -4.43
N LYS A 71 8.68 -4.43 -3.09
CA LYS A 71 7.45 -4.57 -2.30
C LYS A 71 6.33 -3.66 -2.80
N ARG A 72 6.65 -2.47 -3.33
CA ARG A 72 5.63 -1.58 -3.93
C ARG A 72 5.00 -2.14 -5.21
N LEU A 73 5.67 -3.10 -5.86
CA LEU A 73 5.29 -3.67 -7.17
C LEU A 73 4.71 -5.08 -7.06
N ILE A 74 4.94 -5.78 -5.94
CA ILE A 74 4.43 -7.14 -5.72
C ILE A 74 2.90 -7.15 -5.90
N GLY A 75 2.37 -8.14 -6.61
CA GLY A 75 0.92 -8.28 -6.86
C GLY A 75 0.32 -7.23 -7.81
N ARG A 76 1.13 -6.38 -8.46
CA ARG A 76 0.61 -5.44 -9.48
C ARG A 76 0.60 -6.06 -10.88
N PRO A 77 -0.33 -5.66 -11.75
CA PRO A 77 -0.25 -5.95 -13.18
C PRO A 77 0.96 -5.28 -13.83
N PHE A 78 1.56 -5.92 -14.83
CA PHE A 78 2.70 -5.38 -15.57
C PHE A 78 2.38 -4.04 -16.26
N GLU A 79 1.16 -3.88 -16.77
CA GLU A 79 0.71 -2.66 -17.46
C GLU A 79 0.28 -1.52 -16.50
N SER A 80 0.34 -1.75 -15.18
CA SER A 80 -0.04 -0.72 -14.21
C SER A 80 0.90 0.51 -14.28
N ARG A 81 0.34 1.69 -14.01
CA ARG A 81 1.07 2.96 -14.03
C ARG A 81 2.30 2.93 -13.12
N GLU A 82 2.19 2.29 -11.97
CA GLU A 82 3.24 2.15 -10.97
C GLU A 82 4.41 1.31 -11.50
N VAL A 83 4.14 0.23 -12.23
CA VAL A 83 5.17 -0.61 -12.87
C VAL A 83 5.82 0.13 -14.03
N GLN A 84 5.06 0.85 -14.86
CA GLN A 84 5.64 1.63 -15.95
C GLN A 84 6.59 2.71 -15.44
N ARG A 85 6.22 3.42 -14.35
CA ARG A 85 7.13 4.35 -13.66
C ARG A 85 8.35 3.65 -13.07
N ALA A 86 8.18 2.44 -12.52
CA ALA A 86 9.30 1.69 -11.96
C ALA A 86 10.34 1.29 -13.02
N LYS A 87 9.92 1.04 -14.27
CA LYS A 87 10.83 0.69 -15.38
C LYS A 87 11.78 1.83 -15.76
N GLU A 88 11.34 3.07 -15.62
CA GLU A 88 12.17 4.26 -15.81
C GLU A 88 13.14 4.46 -14.64
N ARG A 89 12.74 3.95 -13.46
CA ARG A 89 13.48 4.08 -12.23
C ARG A 89 14.60 3.04 -12.16
N PHE A 90 14.30 1.76 -12.05
CA PHE A 90 15.28 0.77 -11.63
C PHE A 90 16.25 0.32 -12.73
N ALA A 91 17.46 -0.09 -12.32
CA ALA A 91 18.49 -0.57 -13.24
C ALA A 91 18.24 -2.01 -13.75
N PHE A 92 17.55 -2.83 -12.95
CA PHE A 92 17.16 -4.19 -13.32
C PHE A 92 15.97 -4.21 -14.29
N GLU A 93 15.90 -5.25 -15.10
CA GLU A 93 14.93 -5.36 -16.20
C GLU A 93 13.62 -6.01 -15.75
N PHE A 94 12.50 -5.43 -16.17
CA PHE A 94 11.16 -5.96 -15.93
C PHE A 94 10.62 -6.66 -17.17
N ALA A 95 9.91 -7.77 -16.97
CA ALA A 95 9.21 -8.51 -18.03
C ALA A 95 7.78 -8.88 -17.59
N PRO A 96 6.82 -9.03 -18.52
CA PRO A 96 5.49 -9.52 -18.19
C PRO A 96 5.52 -11.04 -17.93
N SER A 97 4.73 -11.51 -16.97
CA SER A 97 4.41 -12.93 -16.82
C SER A 97 3.31 -13.34 -17.81
N ALA A 98 3.15 -14.65 -18.02
CA ALA A 98 2.03 -15.19 -18.81
C ALA A 98 0.65 -14.81 -18.24
N SER A 99 0.55 -14.58 -16.94
CA SER A 99 -0.66 -14.16 -16.23
C SER A 99 -0.83 -12.63 -16.14
N GLY A 100 0.01 -11.84 -16.82
CA GLY A 100 -0.03 -10.38 -16.81
C GLY A 100 0.58 -9.72 -15.56
N GLY A 101 1.25 -10.50 -14.70
CA GLY A 101 2.00 -10.01 -13.54
C GLY A 101 3.42 -9.56 -13.89
N VAL A 102 4.18 -9.13 -12.88
CA VAL A 102 5.54 -8.59 -13.04
C VAL A 102 6.60 -9.67 -12.77
N LEU A 103 7.53 -9.81 -13.71
CA LEU A 103 8.79 -10.53 -13.57
C LEU A 103 9.97 -9.56 -13.56
N VAL A 104 11.06 -9.97 -12.93
CA VAL A 104 12.39 -9.35 -13.08
C VAL A 104 13.34 -10.32 -13.77
N ALA A 105 14.11 -9.82 -14.73
CA ALA A 105 15.12 -10.59 -15.44
C ALA A 105 16.50 -10.36 -14.80
N SER A 106 17.20 -11.45 -14.52
CA SER A 106 18.54 -11.42 -13.94
C SER A 106 19.33 -12.64 -14.37
N ARG A 107 20.57 -12.45 -14.84
CA ARG A 107 21.48 -13.52 -15.27
C ARG A 107 20.85 -14.53 -16.26
N GLY A 108 20.00 -14.06 -17.16
CA GLY A 108 19.34 -14.89 -18.18
C GLY A 108 18.14 -15.71 -17.68
N GLU A 109 17.76 -15.52 -16.41
CA GLU A 109 16.57 -16.10 -15.80
C GLU A 109 15.55 -15.01 -15.46
N THR A 110 14.29 -15.42 -15.27
CA THR A 110 13.23 -14.54 -14.78
C THR A 110 12.72 -15.02 -13.42
N TYR A 111 12.31 -14.07 -12.59
CA TYR A 111 11.76 -14.31 -11.26
C TYR A 111 10.52 -13.45 -11.05
N THR A 112 9.49 -14.03 -10.46
CA THR A 112 8.35 -13.28 -9.94
C THR A 112 8.77 -12.42 -8.75
N LEU A 113 8.03 -11.34 -8.48
CA LEU A 113 8.28 -10.53 -7.29
C LEU A 113 8.01 -11.28 -5.98
N SER A 114 7.17 -12.31 -6.02
CA SER A 114 6.96 -13.25 -4.91
C SER A 114 8.21 -14.09 -4.65
N GLU A 115 8.89 -14.59 -5.69
CA GLU A 115 10.19 -15.28 -5.54
C GLU A 115 11.26 -14.33 -4.97
N ILE A 116 11.36 -13.09 -5.48
CA ILE A 116 12.29 -12.07 -4.93
C ILE A 116 12.03 -11.83 -3.44
N SER A 117 10.77 -11.69 -3.04
CA SER A 117 10.39 -11.52 -1.64
C SER A 117 10.65 -12.79 -0.82
N ALA A 118 10.49 -13.97 -1.42
CA ALA A 118 10.79 -15.25 -0.79
C ALA A 118 12.29 -15.42 -0.50
N PHE A 119 13.19 -14.95 -1.38
CA PHE A 119 14.63 -14.89 -1.09
C PHE A 119 14.92 -14.11 0.20
N VAL A 120 14.26 -12.96 0.39
CA VAL A 120 14.37 -12.14 1.61
C VAL A 120 13.79 -12.88 2.83
N LEU A 121 12.59 -13.42 2.72
CA LEU A 121 11.94 -14.17 3.81
C LEU A 121 12.72 -15.43 4.22
N ARG A 122 13.37 -16.10 3.26
CA ARG A 122 14.25 -17.25 3.51
C ARG A 122 15.47 -16.81 4.32
N GLU A 123 16.06 -15.66 4.01
CA GLU A 123 17.17 -15.11 4.78
C GLU A 123 16.74 -14.68 6.19
N VAL A 124 15.58 -14.05 6.32
CA VAL A 124 14.95 -13.74 7.61
C VAL A 124 14.73 -15.01 8.43
N ARG A 125 14.21 -16.08 7.82
CA ARG A 125 14.05 -17.39 8.46
C ARG A 125 15.40 -17.94 8.93
N ARG A 126 16.43 -17.90 8.08
CA ARG A 126 17.79 -18.35 8.43
C ARG A 126 18.34 -17.62 9.64
N VAL A 127 18.20 -16.30 9.70
CA VAL A 127 18.59 -15.48 10.87
C VAL A 127 17.85 -15.95 12.12
N ALA A 128 16.54 -16.19 12.02
CA ALA A 128 15.76 -16.68 13.15
C ALA A 128 16.16 -18.09 13.60
N GLU A 129 16.46 -19.00 12.67
CA GLU A 129 16.91 -20.37 12.96
C GLU A 129 18.26 -20.38 13.67
N LEU A 130 19.19 -19.51 13.24
CA LEU A 130 20.48 -19.33 13.90
C LEU A 130 20.33 -18.78 15.32
N ALA A 131 19.49 -17.77 15.51
CA ALA A 131 19.28 -17.14 16.81
C ALA A 131 18.55 -18.06 17.81
N THR A 132 17.59 -18.87 17.32
CA THR A 132 16.76 -19.74 18.17
C THR A 132 17.30 -21.16 18.31
N GLY A 133 18.27 -21.56 17.48
CA GLY A 133 18.90 -22.88 17.52
C GLY A 133 18.02 -24.03 17.00
N GLY A 134 16.96 -23.73 16.24
CA GLY A 134 16.04 -24.74 15.72
C GLY A 134 15.21 -24.27 14.53
N PRO A 135 14.48 -25.19 13.87
CA PRO A 135 13.72 -24.89 12.66
C PRO A 135 12.55 -23.92 12.94
N CYS A 136 12.41 -22.91 12.08
CA CYS A 136 11.39 -21.88 12.19
C CYS A 136 10.45 -21.93 10.99
N THR A 137 9.32 -22.62 11.12
CA THR A 137 8.43 -22.94 9.99
C THR A 137 7.09 -22.20 9.99
N ARG A 138 6.87 -21.26 10.92
CA ARG A 138 5.58 -20.57 11.08
C ARG A 138 5.80 -19.08 11.26
N ALA A 139 5.00 -18.25 10.61
CA ALA A 139 5.15 -16.80 10.68
C ALA A 139 3.81 -16.05 10.64
N VAL A 140 3.80 -14.87 11.26
CA VAL A 140 2.92 -13.75 10.94
C VAL A 140 3.75 -12.78 10.10
N ILE A 141 3.26 -12.42 8.92
CA ILE A 141 3.96 -11.52 7.99
C ILE A 141 3.14 -10.24 7.84
N THR A 142 3.80 -9.09 7.88
CA THR A 142 3.11 -7.80 7.77
C THR A 142 2.99 -7.30 6.33
N VAL A 143 1.98 -6.48 6.09
CA VAL A 143 1.74 -5.75 4.84
C VAL A 143 1.23 -4.34 5.13
N PRO A 144 1.42 -3.37 4.21
CA PRO A 144 0.82 -2.05 4.33
C PRO A 144 -0.70 -2.13 4.43
N ALA A 145 -1.33 -1.22 5.19
CA ALA A 145 -2.78 -1.24 5.37
C ALA A 145 -3.53 -1.10 4.03
N ASN A 146 -3.00 -0.28 3.12
CA ASN A 146 -3.60 -0.02 1.82
C ASN A 146 -3.32 -1.11 0.74
N PHE A 147 -2.71 -2.25 1.11
CA PHE A 147 -2.54 -3.37 0.17
C PHE A 147 -3.87 -3.97 -0.26
N ASN A 148 -4.03 -4.13 -1.57
CA ASN A 148 -5.18 -4.80 -2.18
C ASN A 148 -5.06 -6.34 -2.13
N GLU A 149 -6.07 -7.04 -2.65
CA GLU A 149 -6.12 -8.51 -2.66
C GLU A 149 -4.90 -9.16 -3.32
N LEU A 150 -4.52 -8.71 -4.51
CA LEU A 150 -3.43 -9.28 -5.29
C LEU A 150 -2.10 -9.18 -4.53
N GLN A 151 -1.87 -8.05 -3.87
CA GLN A 151 -0.64 -7.79 -3.11
C GLN A 151 -0.57 -8.63 -1.82
N ARG A 152 -1.69 -8.77 -1.10
CA ARG A 152 -1.79 -9.63 0.09
C ARG A 152 -1.56 -11.10 -0.26
N SER A 153 -2.23 -11.57 -1.32
CA SER A 153 -2.09 -12.93 -1.83
C SER A 153 -0.67 -13.23 -2.28
N ALA A 154 -0.04 -12.32 -3.03
CA ALA A 154 1.35 -12.47 -3.47
C ALA A 154 2.35 -12.50 -2.30
N THR A 155 2.14 -11.67 -1.27
CA THR A 155 2.98 -11.67 -0.05
C THR A 155 2.83 -12.98 0.73
N LYS A 156 1.60 -13.50 0.84
CA LYS A 156 1.32 -14.81 1.45
C LYS A 156 1.98 -15.95 0.68
N ALA A 157 1.96 -15.89 -0.66
CA ALA A 157 2.64 -16.84 -1.53
C ALA A 157 4.17 -16.77 -1.32
N ALA A 158 4.77 -15.58 -1.24
CA ALA A 158 6.19 -15.42 -0.95
C ALA A 158 6.60 -16.10 0.36
N GLY A 159 5.78 -15.99 1.41
CA GLY A 159 5.98 -16.72 2.67
C GLY A 159 5.99 -18.24 2.50
N ARG A 160 5.06 -18.78 1.70
CA ARG A 160 5.01 -20.22 1.40
C ARG A 160 6.22 -20.68 0.60
N VAL A 161 6.61 -19.95 -0.44
CA VAL A 161 7.80 -20.22 -1.25
C VAL A 161 9.07 -20.20 -0.37
N ALA A 162 9.13 -19.33 0.64
CA ALA A 162 10.20 -19.31 1.63
C ALA A 162 10.13 -20.45 2.68
N GLY A 163 9.19 -21.39 2.54
CA GLY A 163 8.98 -22.51 3.45
C GLY A 163 8.40 -22.13 4.81
N LEU A 164 7.55 -21.10 4.86
CA LEU A 164 6.83 -20.67 6.07
C LEU A 164 5.33 -20.99 5.96
N GLU A 165 4.76 -21.62 6.99
CA GLU A 165 3.32 -21.64 7.25
C GLU A 165 2.90 -20.24 7.70
N VAL A 166 2.38 -19.44 6.77
CA VAL A 166 1.85 -18.10 7.06
C VAL A 166 0.54 -18.24 7.85
N LEU A 167 0.61 -17.97 9.16
CA LEU A 167 -0.52 -18.09 10.09
C LEU A 167 -1.50 -16.92 9.99
N ARG A 168 -0.98 -15.73 9.65
CA ARG A 168 -1.74 -14.49 9.50
C ARG A 168 -0.96 -13.51 8.64
N ILE A 169 -1.67 -12.80 7.76
CA ILE A 169 -1.21 -11.53 7.19
C ILE A 169 -1.75 -10.41 8.07
N LEU A 170 -0.85 -9.56 8.58
CA LEU A 170 -1.20 -8.51 9.54
C LEU A 170 -0.90 -7.13 8.94
N ASN A 171 -1.82 -6.18 9.10
CA ASN A 171 -1.54 -4.80 8.69
C ASN A 171 -0.43 -4.21 9.58
N GLU A 172 0.56 -3.57 8.95
CA GLU A 172 1.68 -2.87 9.62
C GLU A 172 1.22 -1.92 10.73
N PRO A 173 0.24 -1.02 10.52
CA PRO A 173 -0.21 -0.14 11.59
C PRO A 173 -0.92 -0.89 12.72
N THR A 174 -1.66 -1.96 12.42
CA THR A 174 -2.28 -2.80 13.45
C THR A 174 -1.21 -3.52 14.29
N ALA A 175 -0.11 -3.96 13.67
CA ALA A 175 1.04 -4.51 14.37
C ALA A 175 1.70 -3.44 15.27
N ALA A 176 1.93 -2.24 14.74
CA ALA A 176 2.52 -1.16 15.52
C ALA A 176 1.66 -0.78 16.74
N ALA A 177 0.33 -0.71 16.55
CA ALA A 177 -0.62 -0.46 17.62
C ALA A 177 -0.61 -1.56 18.69
N LEU A 178 -0.51 -2.83 18.29
CA LEU A 178 -0.34 -3.96 19.21
C LEU A 178 0.91 -3.82 20.07
N ALA A 179 2.06 -3.53 19.46
CA ALA A 179 3.32 -3.35 20.18
C ALA A 179 3.27 -2.19 21.17
N TYR A 180 2.50 -1.14 20.86
CA TYR A 180 2.28 0.00 21.73
C TYR A 180 1.32 -0.29 22.89
N GLY A 181 0.09 -0.73 22.56
CA GLY A 181 -1.04 -0.65 23.48
C GLY A 181 -1.39 -1.95 24.19
N TYR A 182 -0.85 -3.10 23.76
CA TYR A 182 -1.23 -4.41 24.31
C TYR A 182 -0.86 -4.55 25.79
N GLY A 183 -1.84 -4.89 26.62
CA GLY A 183 -1.69 -4.98 28.07
C GLY A 183 -1.69 -3.65 28.83
N SER A 184 -1.84 -2.49 28.16
CA SER A 184 -1.90 -1.18 28.82
C SER A 184 -3.22 -0.94 29.57
N GLY A 185 -4.32 -1.51 29.08
CA GLY A 185 -5.66 -1.34 29.65
C GLY A 185 -6.29 0.04 29.45
N SER A 186 -5.60 0.99 28.80
CA SER A 186 -6.14 2.34 28.57
C SER A 186 -7.11 2.36 27.39
N ARG A 187 -8.01 3.36 27.41
CA ARG A 187 -8.82 3.71 26.24
C ARG A 187 -8.20 4.92 25.58
N GLU A 188 -7.69 4.74 24.37
CA GLU A 188 -6.93 5.77 23.66
C GLU A 188 -7.26 5.73 22.17
N ARG A 189 -7.31 6.89 21.54
CA ARG A 189 -7.31 7.01 20.10
C ARG A 189 -5.90 7.29 19.62
N VAL A 190 -5.36 6.41 18.80
CA VAL A 190 -3.98 6.52 18.30
C VAL A 190 -3.97 6.73 16.80
N ALA A 191 -2.99 7.49 16.32
CA ALA A 191 -2.66 7.58 14.90
C ALA A 191 -1.31 6.90 14.67
N ILE A 192 -1.29 5.91 13.78
CA ILE A 192 -0.04 5.34 13.26
C ILE A 192 0.31 6.11 11.99
N PHE A 193 1.44 6.78 11.99
CA PHE A 193 1.99 7.50 10.84
C PHE A 193 3.18 6.68 10.32
N ASP A 194 2.97 5.95 9.23
CA ASP A 194 3.96 5.06 8.64
C ASP A 194 4.52 5.66 7.36
N LEU A 195 5.75 6.17 7.43
CA LEU A 195 6.49 6.67 6.28
C LEU A 195 7.70 5.78 6.03
N GLY A 196 7.48 4.75 5.23
CA GLY A 196 8.49 3.77 4.88
C GLY A 196 9.42 4.20 3.74
N GLY A 197 10.09 3.21 3.16
CA GLY A 197 10.94 3.42 1.99
C GLY A 197 10.16 3.68 0.71
N GLY A 198 8.91 3.24 0.58
CA GLY A 198 8.18 3.36 -0.69
C GLY A 198 6.69 3.59 -0.62
N THR A 199 6.11 3.55 0.58
CA THR A 199 4.70 3.80 0.82
C THR A 199 4.56 4.70 2.04
N PHE A 200 3.48 5.45 2.04
CA PHE A 200 3.01 6.21 3.19
C PHE A 200 1.63 5.70 3.56
N ASP A 201 1.41 5.37 4.82
CA ASP A 201 0.11 4.97 5.34
C ASP A 201 -0.17 5.70 6.66
N VAL A 202 -1.42 6.05 6.87
CA VAL A 202 -1.90 6.60 8.14
C VAL A 202 -3.15 5.86 8.56
N THR A 203 -3.16 5.38 9.81
CA THR A 203 -4.28 4.61 10.35
C THR A 203 -4.67 5.15 11.71
N ILE A 204 -5.98 5.38 11.87
CA ILE A 204 -6.58 5.83 13.12
C ILE A 204 -7.20 4.62 13.81
N LEU A 205 -6.75 4.34 15.03
CA LEU A 205 -7.26 3.23 15.82
C LEU A 205 -7.88 3.71 17.13
N GLU A 206 -8.96 3.04 17.55
CA GLU A 206 -9.45 3.08 18.93
C GLU A 206 -8.96 1.84 19.68
N LEU A 207 -8.18 2.09 20.73
CA LEU A 207 -7.70 1.09 21.66
C LEU A 207 -8.61 1.11 22.89
N ALA A 208 -9.09 -0.06 23.31
CA ALA A 208 -9.91 -0.21 24.50
C ALA A 208 -9.63 -1.56 25.18
N GLY A 209 -8.66 -1.56 26.11
CA GLY A 209 -8.21 -2.79 26.75
C GLY A 209 -7.54 -3.72 25.74
N GLU A 210 -8.17 -4.86 25.46
CA GLU A 210 -7.66 -5.85 24.50
C GLU A 210 -8.23 -5.68 23.09
N VAL A 211 -9.09 -4.68 22.87
CA VAL A 211 -9.74 -4.41 21.58
C VAL A 211 -8.96 -3.33 20.84
N PHE A 212 -8.57 -3.65 19.61
CA PHE A 212 -7.86 -2.77 18.69
C PHE A 212 -8.73 -2.60 17.45
N GLU A 213 -9.43 -1.48 17.34
CA GLU A 213 -10.36 -1.20 16.25
C GLU A 213 -9.78 -0.17 15.30
N VAL A 214 -9.62 -0.54 14.04
CA VAL A 214 -9.27 0.40 12.97
C VAL A 214 -10.51 1.19 12.59
N VAL A 215 -10.46 2.50 12.84
CA VAL A 215 -11.56 3.43 12.51
C VAL A 215 -11.47 3.89 11.06
N ALA A 216 -10.25 4.21 10.63
CA ALA A 216 -9.98 4.66 9.26
C ALA A 216 -8.54 4.35 8.88
N THR A 217 -8.34 4.04 7.60
CA THR A 217 -7.02 3.95 6.99
C THR A 217 -7.00 4.68 5.65
N ALA A 218 -5.89 5.34 5.36
CA ALA A 218 -5.58 5.96 4.07
C ALA A 218 -4.09 5.83 3.80
N GLY A 219 -3.69 5.90 2.54
CA GLY A 219 -2.28 5.74 2.17
C GLY A 219 -1.98 6.15 0.74
N ASP A 220 -0.71 6.45 0.49
CA ASP A 220 -0.12 6.70 -0.83
C ASP A 220 0.93 5.64 -1.13
N THR A 221 0.61 4.79 -2.11
CA THR A 221 1.47 3.65 -2.48
C THR A 221 2.72 4.04 -3.30
N TYR A 222 2.91 5.33 -3.58
CA TYR A 222 4.03 5.89 -4.32
C TYR A 222 4.54 7.18 -3.64
N LEU A 223 4.77 7.08 -2.33
CA LEU A 223 5.34 8.12 -1.49
C LEU A 223 6.20 7.48 -0.40
N GLY A 224 7.51 7.68 -0.43
CA GLY A 224 8.40 7.23 0.64
C GLY A 224 9.82 7.75 0.49
N GLY A 225 10.73 7.17 1.27
CA GLY A 225 12.15 7.56 1.29
C GLY A 225 12.82 7.48 -0.08
N ASP A 226 12.44 6.50 -0.89
CA ASP A 226 12.91 6.30 -2.26
C ASP A 226 12.61 7.49 -3.18
N ASP A 227 11.49 8.20 -2.97
CA ASP A 227 11.11 9.35 -3.80
C ASP A 227 11.94 10.59 -3.44
N ILE A 228 12.32 10.70 -2.16
CA ILE A 228 13.26 11.72 -1.68
C ILE A 228 14.67 11.43 -2.22
N ASP A 229 15.10 10.17 -2.23
CA ASP A 229 16.40 9.77 -2.78
C ASP A 229 16.53 10.13 -4.27
N GLN A 230 15.43 9.98 -5.03
CA GLN A 230 15.40 10.37 -6.43
C GLN A 230 15.60 11.89 -6.62
N LEU A 231 15.02 12.74 -5.77
CA LEU A 231 15.21 14.20 -5.85
C LEU A 231 16.67 14.61 -5.61
N ILE A 232 17.35 13.93 -4.69
CA ILE A 232 18.76 14.18 -4.41
C ILE A 232 19.63 13.66 -5.58
N ALA A 233 19.35 12.45 -6.07
CA ALA A 233 20.09 11.85 -7.19
C ALA A 233 19.95 12.68 -8.47
N GLU A 234 18.78 13.26 -8.72
CA GLU A 234 18.55 14.15 -9.86
C GLU A 234 19.43 15.41 -9.76
N GLN A 235 19.54 16.01 -8.56
CA GLN A 235 20.43 17.15 -8.37
C GLN A 235 21.91 16.80 -8.49
N MET A 236 22.30 15.61 -8.04
CA MET A 236 23.66 15.10 -8.28
C MET A 236 23.93 14.95 -9.78
N ALA A 237 22.96 14.43 -10.54
CA ALA A 237 23.06 14.28 -11.98
C ALA A 237 23.16 15.64 -12.70
N GLU A 238 22.34 16.62 -12.32
CA GLU A 238 22.39 17.97 -12.87
C GLU A 238 23.72 18.67 -12.54
N ALA A 239 24.23 18.54 -11.30
CA ALA A 239 25.55 19.05 -10.94
C ALA A 239 26.67 18.40 -11.75
N PHE A 240 26.60 17.08 -11.95
CA PHE A 240 27.57 16.34 -12.77
C PHE A 240 27.52 16.76 -14.24
N LEU A 241 26.33 16.92 -14.81
CA LEU A 241 26.12 17.39 -16.18
C LEU A 241 26.64 18.82 -16.36
N ALA A 242 26.36 19.72 -15.41
CA ALA A 242 26.85 21.10 -15.48
C ALA A 242 28.38 21.17 -15.45
N HIS A 243 29.04 20.33 -14.64
CA HIS A 243 30.50 20.35 -14.48
C HIS A 243 31.24 19.63 -15.61
N HIS A 244 30.79 18.44 -15.99
CA HIS A 244 31.50 17.57 -16.94
C HIS A 244 30.89 17.54 -18.34
N ARG A 245 29.70 18.11 -18.55
CA ARG A 245 28.89 17.99 -19.78
C ARG A 245 28.58 16.54 -20.17
N TYR A 246 28.55 15.66 -19.18
CA TYR A 246 28.18 14.25 -19.31
C TYR A 246 26.91 14.01 -18.50
N ASP A 247 25.90 13.40 -19.11
CA ASP A 247 24.65 13.08 -18.41
C ASP A 247 24.69 11.65 -17.83
N PRO A 248 24.80 11.47 -16.50
CA PRO A 248 24.89 10.15 -15.90
C PRO A 248 23.56 9.40 -15.93
N ARG A 249 22.43 10.05 -16.26
CA ARG A 249 21.10 9.41 -16.37
C ARG A 249 21.04 8.39 -17.51
N GLY A 250 21.88 8.54 -18.53
CA GLY A 250 21.98 7.59 -19.64
C GLY A 250 22.69 6.28 -19.29
N ASP A 251 23.44 6.23 -18.20
CA ASP A 251 24.17 5.06 -17.73
C ASP A 251 23.50 4.52 -16.46
N ARG A 252 22.90 3.33 -16.57
CA ARG A 252 22.18 2.67 -15.47
C ARG A 252 23.07 2.42 -14.24
N GLN A 253 24.33 2.07 -14.45
CA GLN A 253 25.25 1.77 -13.36
C GLN A 253 25.71 3.07 -12.68
N ALA A 254 26.03 4.11 -13.46
CA ALA A 254 26.39 5.42 -12.92
C ALA A 254 25.21 6.02 -12.12
N TYR A 255 24.01 6.01 -12.69
CA TYR A 255 22.83 6.56 -12.03
C TYR A 255 22.46 5.81 -10.75
N GLU A 256 22.68 4.49 -10.70
CA GLU A 256 22.47 3.71 -9.49
C GLU A 256 23.42 4.12 -8.36
N ARG A 257 24.68 4.44 -8.69
CA ARG A 257 25.64 4.95 -7.71
C ARG A 257 25.22 6.32 -7.15
N LEU A 258 24.62 7.18 -7.98
CA LEU A 258 24.02 8.43 -7.51
C LEU A 258 22.88 8.17 -6.53
N ARG A 259 21.98 7.23 -6.83
CA ARG A 259 20.88 6.88 -5.91
C ARG A 259 21.35 6.31 -4.58
N ALA A 260 22.36 5.45 -4.60
CA ALA A 260 22.93 4.92 -3.37
C ALA A 260 23.58 6.02 -2.51
N ALA A 261 24.30 6.97 -3.16
CA ALA A 261 24.86 8.12 -2.48
C ALA A 261 23.77 9.08 -1.95
N ALA A 262 22.68 9.25 -2.69
CA ALA A 262 21.52 10.03 -2.27
C ALA A 262 20.84 9.46 -1.02
N GLU A 263 20.59 8.14 -0.99
CA GLU A 263 20.05 7.46 0.18
C GLU A 263 20.94 7.65 1.41
N TRP A 264 22.26 7.49 1.23
CA TRP A 264 23.23 7.73 2.29
C TRP A 264 23.18 9.18 2.78
N ALA A 265 23.23 10.17 1.87
CA ALA A 265 23.18 11.59 2.20
C ALA A 265 21.91 11.96 2.98
N LYS A 266 20.74 11.47 2.53
CA LYS A 266 19.45 11.64 3.22
C LYS A 266 19.50 11.10 4.66
N CYS A 267 20.04 9.90 4.83
CA CYS A 267 20.15 9.27 6.16
C CYS A 267 21.08 10.08 7.07
N GLN A 268 22.26 10.51 6.57
CA GLN A 268 23.20 11.31 7.35
C GLN A 268 22.60 12.66 7.77
N LEU A 269 21.89 13.34 6.87
CA LEU A 269 21.24 14.63 7.15
C LEU A 269 20.09 14.56 8.17
N SER A 270 19.69 13.35 8.57
CA SER A 270 18.77 13.17 9.71
C SER A 270 19.46 13.41 11.07
N ALA A 271 20.79 13.32 11.13
CA ALA A 271 21.60 13.59 12.32
C ALA A 271 22.48 14.84 12.15
N GLU A 272 23.05 15.02 10.96
CA GLU A 272 23.97 16.11 10.63
C GLU A 272 23.25 17.30 9.97
N GLU A 273 23.82 18.50 10.06
CA GLU A 273 23.27 19.70 9.40
C GLU A 273 23.70 19.80 7.94
N GLU A 274 24.86 19.24 7.57
CA GLU A 274 25.41 19.26 6.22
C GLU A 274 26.20 17.99 5.95
N VAL A 275 26.23 17.57 4.69
CA VAL A 275 27.07 16.48 4.20
C VAL A 275 27.85 16.91 2.97
N GLN A 276 29.06 16.38 2.85
CA GLN A 276 29.90 16.46 1.66
C GLN A 276 30.27 15.04 1.25
N LEU A 277 30.12 14.73 -0.03
CA LEU A 277 30.48 13.42 -0.56
C LEU A 277 31.22 13.54 -1.89
N ARG A 278 32.04 12.53 -2.15
CA ARG A 278 32.74 12.35 -3.40
C ARG A 278 32.43 10.97 -3.97
N ILE A 279 32.07 10.92 -5.24
CA ILE A 279 31.88 9.67 -6.00
C ILE A 279 32.96 9.64 -7.08
N GLU A 280 33.98 8.82 -6.87
CA GLU A 280 35.10 8.67 -7.81
C GLU A 280 34.71 7.82 -9.00
N GLU A 281 35.27 8.10 -10.18
CA GLU A 281 35.03 7.32 -11.40
C GLU A 281 33.54 7.10 -11.71
N LEU A 282 32.70 8.12 -11.50
CA LEU A 282 31.25 8.01 -11.72
C LEU A 282 30.93 7.68 -13.19
N ALA A 283 31.67 8.30 -14.11
CA ALA A 283 31.61 8.03 -15.54
C ALA A 283 33.00 8.20 -16.18
N TYR A 284 33.10 7.94 -17.48
CA TYR A 284 34.32 8.16 -18.27
C TYR A 284 34.02 9.08 -19.45
N GLY A 285 34.79 10.17 -19.55
CA GLY A 285 34.68 11.17 -20.62
C GLY A 285 35.45 10.79 -21.88
N GLU A 286 35.61 11.77 -22.78
CA GLU A 286 36.42 11.57 -24.00
C GLU A 286 37.84 11.11 -23.65
N GLY A 287 38.35 10.13 -24.41
CA GLY A 287 39.67 9.54 -24.16
C GLY A 287 39.76 8.61 -22.95
N GLY A 288 38.63 8.28 -22.29
CA GLY A 288 38.59 7.35 -21.15
C GLY A 288 38.99 7.98 -19.82
N VAL A 289 38.99 9.32 -19.72
CA VAL A 289 39.30 10.04 -18.48
C VAL A 289 38.18 9.81 -17.47
N SER A 290 38.51 9.40 -16.25
CA SER A 290 37.54 9.27 -15.16
C SER A 290 36.95 10.62 -14.77
N LEU A 291 35.63 10.64 -14.57
CA LEU A 291 34.87 11.81 -14.17
C LEU A 291 34.29 11.58 -12.78
N ASP A 292 34.70 12.40 -11.82
CA ASP A 292 34.29 12.30 -10.43
C ASP A 292 33.16 13.29 -10.10
N LEU A 293 32.28 12.95 -9.18
CA LEU A 293 31.33 13.90 -8.58
C LEU A 293 31.84 14.34 -7.20
N THR A 294 31.87 15.64 -6.94
CA THR A 294 31.89 16.18 -5.58
C THR A 294 30.58 16.92 -5.36
N PHE A 295 29.87 16.61 -4.28
CA PHE A 295 28.53 17.13 -4.02
C PHE A 295 28.34 17.42 -2.53
N GLY A 296 27.74 18.56 -2.23
CA GLY A 296 27.39 18.98 -0.87
C GLY A 296 25.89 19.25 -0.76
N LEU A 297 25.30 18.89 0.37
CA LEU A 297 23.88 19.13 0.65
C LEU A 297 23.69 19.46 2.13
N SER A 298 22.94 20.52 2.41
CA SER A 298 22.50 20.85 3.77
C SER A 298 21.14 20.23 4.10
N ARG A 299 20.87 20.04 5.39
CA ARG A 299 19.56 19.57 5.89
C ARG A 299 18.47 20.53 5.42
N GLN A 300 18.69 21.82 5.52
CA GLN A 300 17.74 22.83 5.03
C GLN A 300 17.45 22.67 3.53
N GLY A 301 18.48 22.40 2.72
CA GLY A 301 18.31 22.12 1.28
C GLY A 301 17.44 20.87 1.05
N LEU A 302 17.78 19.76 1.71
CA LEU A 302 17.00 18.53 1.66
C LEU A 302 15.54 18.74 2.06
N GLU A 303 15.31 19.46 3.15
CA GLU A 303 13.97 19.76 3.67
C GLU A 303 13.15 20.57 2.66
N ALA A 304 13.75 21.57 2.00
CA ALA A 304 13.09 22.34 0.96
C ALA A 304 12.69 21.47 -0.24
N MET A 305 13.57 20.54 -0.66
CA MET A 305 13.29 19.58 -1.74
C MET A 305 12.20 18.58 -1.37
N ALA A 306 12.21 18.07 -0.13
CA ALA A 306 11.28 17.04 0.32
C ALA A 306 9.88 17.60 0.65
N MET A 307 9.75 18.91 0.93
CA MET A 307 8.50 19.54 1.38
C MET A 307 7.27 19.20 0.51
N PRO A 308 7.32 19.25 -0.85
CA PRO A 308 6.13 18.93 -1.66
C PRO A 308 5.72 17.45 -1.56
N LEU A 309 6.68 16.54 -1.35
CA LEU A 309 6.39 15.12 -1.13
C LEU A 309 5.78 14.91 0.25
N LEU A 310 6.35 15.54 1.28
CA LEU A 310 5.82 15.41 2.64
C LEU A 310 4.45 16.07 2.79
N ALA A 311 4.17 17.17 2.11
CA ALA A 311 2.84 17.78 2.10
C ALA A 311 1.73 16.81 1.65
N ARG A 312 2.00 15.98 0.62
CA ARG A 312 1.08 14.91 0.19
C ARG A 312 0.75 13.92 1.30
N ALA A 313 1.70 13.61 2.19
CA ALA A 313 1.44 12.72 3.34
C ALA A 313 0.41 13.33 4.29
N PHE A 314 0.40 14.66 4.46
CA PHE A 314 -0.58 15.34 5.31
C PHE A 314 -1.95 15.51 4.64
N ASP A 315 -2.02 15.59 3.31
CA ASP A 315 -3.30 15.49 2.58
C ASP A 315 -3.96 14.13 2.83
N VAL A 316 -3.17 13.05 2.85
CA VAL A 316 -3.63 11.70 3.18
C VAL A 316 -4.02 11.58 4.66
N CYS A 317 -3.32 12.28 5.56
CA CYS A 317 -3.75 12.38 6.97
C CYS A 317 -5.13 13.05 7.09
N GLU A 318 -5.36 14.16 6.38
CA GLU A 318 -6.67 14.83 6.36
C GLU A 318 -7.77 13.88 5.84
N GLU A 319 -7.50 13.08 4.81
CA GLU A 319 -8.45 12.08 4.33
C GLU A 319 -8.83 11.09 5.44
N ALA A 320 -7.85 10.48 6.12
CA ALA A 320 -8.10 9.53 7.19
C ALA A 320 -8.85 10.16 8.38
N MET A 321 -8.52 11.40 8.75
CA MET A 321 -9.22 12.14 9.82
C MET A 321 -10.69 12.40 9.46
N ASN A 322 -10.95 12.79 8.22
CA ASN A 322 -12.31 13.04 7.73
C ASN A 322 -13.15 11.77 7.72
N VAL A 323 -12.58 10.64 7.28
CA VAL A 323 -13.26 9.33 7.33
C VAL A 323 -13.54 8.91 8.78
N ALA A 324 -12.57 9.09 9.68
CA ALA A 324 -12.74 8.78 11.10
C ALA A 324 -13.71 9.75 11.82
N GLY A 325 -14.00 10.92 11.24
CA GLY A 325 -14.85 11.94 11.85
C GLY A 325 -14.20 12.60 13.08
N VAL A 326 -12.86 12.72 13.09
CA VAL A 326 -12.09 13.26 14.22
C VAL A 326 -11.18 14.38 13.77
N ARG A 327 -10.87 15.33 14.66
CA ARG A 327 -9.85 16.35 14.42
C ARG A 327 -8.46 15.80 14.82
N PRO A 328 -7.35 16.26 14.19
CA PRO A 328 -6.01 15.85 14.56
C PRO A 328 -5.69 16.04 16.06
N THR A 329 -6.18 17.13 16.65
CA THR A 329 -6.02 17.45 18.08
C THR A 329 -6.80 16.52 19.03
N GLN A 330 -7.67 15.65 18.51
CA GLN A 330 -8.41 14.63 19.28
C GLN A 330 -7.72 13.27 19.29
N ILE A 331 -6.56 13.13 18.63
CA ILE A 331 -5.72 11.95 18.73
C ILE A 331 -4.97 12.01 20.05
N ASP A 332 -4.96 10.92 20.81
CA ASP A 332 -4.30 10.82 22.12
C ASP A 332 -2.80 10.58 21.95
N GLN A 333 -2.40 9.71 21.03
CA GLN A 333 -1.00 9.41 20.72
C GLN A 333 -0.73 9.30 19.23
N VAL A 334 0.43 9.78 18.80
CA VAL A 334 0.93 9.60 17.43
C VAL A 334 2.16 8.72 17.48
N ILE A 335 2.15 7.62 16.74
CA ILE A 335 3.23 6.64 16.69
C ILE A 335 3.83 6.71 15.28
N LEU A 336 5.13 6.98 15.21
CA LEU A 336 5.87 6.97 13.96
C LEU A 336 6.34 5.56 13.63
N VAL A 337 6.20 5.17 12.38
CA VAL A 337 6.68 3.90 11.82
C VAL A 337 7.44 4.17 10.53
N GLY A 338 8.49 3.39 10.28
CA GLY A 338 9.27 3.48 9.05
C GLY A 338 10.44 4.46 9.13
N GLY A 339 11.58 4.06 8.58
CA GLY A 339 12.84 4.80 8.72
C GLY A 339 12.84 6.23 8.17
N SER A 340 11.98 6.56 7.20
CA SER A 340 11.90 7.94 6.67
C SER A 340 11.29 8.91 7.68
N THR A 341 10.59 8.42 8.71
CA THR A 341 10.10 9.26 9.81
C THR A 341 11.21 9.85 10.67
N ARG A 342 12.44 9.31 10.59
CA ARG A 342 13.62 9.83 11.31
C ARG A 342 14.05 11.23 10.84
N MET A 343 13.54 11.71 9.71
CA MET A 343 13.82 13.06 9.22
C MET A 343 13.27 14.11 10.21
N PRO A 344 14.08 15.08 10.68
CA PRO A 344 13.64 16.11 11.62
C PRO A 344 12.43 16.92 11.14
N LEU A 345 12.34 17.19 9.83
CA LEU A 345 11.18 17.86 9.24
C LEU A 345 9.88 17.05 9.44
N VAL A 346 9.90 15.73 9.31
CA VAL A 346 8.72 14.88 9.50
C VAL A 346 8.22 15.01 10.93
N HIS A 347 9.11 14.94 11.93
CA HIS A 347 8.75 15.15 13.32
C HIS A 347 8.09 16.50 13.58
N ARG A 348 8.65 17.59 13.03
CA ARG A 348 8.07 18.94 13.18
C ARG A 348 6.70 19.04 12.52
N MET A 349 6.55 18.53 11.30
CA MET A 349 5.26 18.57 10.60
C MET A 349 4.19 17.74 11.32
N VAL A 350 4.56 16.57 11.86
CA VAL A 350 3.66 15.74 12.68
C VAL A 350 3.27 16.49 13.95
N GLU A 351 4.22 17.12 14.65
CA GLU A 351 3.92 17.91 15.84
C GLU A 351 2.96 19.07 15.54
N ASP A 352 3.24 19.82 14.47
CA ASP A 352 2.42 20.96 14.04
C ASP A 352 0.99 20.52 13.68
N TYR A 353 0.86 19.40 12.96
CA TYR A 353 -0.42 18.90 12.47
C TYR A 353 -1.30 18.32 13.60
N PHE A 354 -0.73 17.45 14.45
CA PHE A 354 -1.47 16.82 15.54
C PHE A 354 -1.54 17.68 16.81
N GLY A 355 -0.74 18.74 16.89
CA GLY A 355 -0.62 19.59 18.07
C GLY A 355 0.06 18.88 19.25
N LYS A 356 0.86 17.84 18.98
CA LYS A 356 1.59 17.08 20.00
C LYS A 356 2.80 16.36 19.44
N GLN A 357 3.79 16.16 20.30
CA GLN A 357 4.97 15.37 19.97
C GLN A 357 4.60 13.91 19.69
N PRO A 358 5.17 13.29 18.65
CA PRO A 358 5.06 11.85 18.45
C PRO A 358 5.76 11.07 19.57
N LEU A 359 5.32 9.84 19.81
CA LEU A 359 5.83 9.00 20.87
C LEU A 359 7.28 8.57 20.61
N ALA A 360 8.21 9.05 21.44
CA ALA A 360 9.65 8.81 21.28
C ALA A 360 10.15 7.47 21.84
N THR A 361 9.32 6.74 22.61
CA THR A 361 9.73 5.48 23.27
C THR A 361 9.68 4.27 22.36
N ILE A 362 9.12 4.43 21.15
CA ILE A 362 8.99 3.36 20.16
C ILE A 362 10.07 3.55 19.11
N ASP A 363 10.77 2.46 18.78
CA ASP A 363 11.69 2.45 17.64
C ASP A 363 10.89 2.24 16.34
N PRO A 364 10.84 3.24 15.44
CA PRO A 364 10.01 3.19 14.23
C PRO A 364 10.41 2.07 13.27
N ASP A 365 11.62 1.52 13.39
CA ASP A 365 12.08 0.43 12.52
C ASP A 365 11.74 -0.97 13.07
N LEU A 366 11.40 -1.10 14.36
CA LEU A 366 11.27 -2.41 15.02
C LEU A 366 9.83 -2.75 15.45
N VAL A 367 9.02 -1.72 15.66
CA VAL A 367 7.68 -1.82 16.28
C VAL A 367 6.73 -2.75 15.53
N VAL A 368 6.81 -2.76 14.20
CA VAL A 368 5.97 -3.59 13.33
C VAL A 368 6.26 -5.08 13.57
N ALA A 369 7.53 -5.49 13.53
CA ALA A 369 7.92 -6.88 13.78
C ALA A 369 7.56 -7.32 15.21
N GLN A 370 7.72 -6.42 16.18
CA GLN A 370 7.34 -6.69 17.57
C GLN A 370 5.84 -6.98 17.71
N GLY A 371 5.00 -6.17 17.07
CA GLY A 371 3.56 -6.38 17.02
C GLY A 371 3.15 -7.68 16.34
N ALA A 372 3.81 -8.01 15.22
CA ALA A 372 3.60 -9.28 14.52
C ALA A 372 3.97 -10.49 15.41
N ALA A 373 5.02 -10.37 16.23
CA ALA A 373 5.43 -11.42 17.17
C ALA A 373 4.42 -11.60 18.31
N LEU A 374 3.86 -10.52 18.85
CA LEU A 374 2.75 -10.55 19.83
C LEU A 374 1.53 -11.28 19.24
N GLN A 375 1.16 -10.95 18.00
CA GLN A 375 0.07 -11.63 17.31
C GLN A 375 0.37 -13.12 17.09
N GLY A 376 1.60 -13.46 16.73
CA GLY A 376 2.05 -14.84 16.61
C GLY A 376 1.92 -15.63 17.92
N GLN A 377 2.28 -15.01 19.04
CA GLN A 377 2.14 -15.58 20.39
C GLN A 377 0.66 -15.83 20.75
N ALA A 378 -0.22 -14.86 20.46
CA ALA A 378 -1.65 -14.98 20.71
C ALA A 378 -2.28 -16.15 19.91
N LEU A 379 -1.94 -16.27 18.63
CA LEU A 379 -2.42 -17.36 17.76
C LEU A 379 -1.92 -18.74 18.20
N ALA A 380 -0.66 -18.81 18.65
CA ALA A 380 -0.09 -20.05 19.18
C ALA A 380 -0.80 -20.52 20.48
N THR A 381 -1.10 -19.57 21.37
CA THR A 381 -1.75 -19.85 22.67
C THR A 381 -3.24 -20.20 22.52
N SER A 382 -3.96 -19.51 21.64
CA SER A 382 -5.38 -19.79 21.35
C SER A 382 -5.59 -21.20 20.77
N ARG A 383 -4.73 -21.64 19.84
CA ARG A 383 -4.78 -23.01 19.28
C ARG A 383 -4.45 -24.10 20.31
N ALA A 384 -3.69 -23.79 21.37
CA ALA A 384 -3.42 -24.74 22.45
C ALA A 384 -4.66 -24.95 23.34
N LYS A 385 -5.40 -23.88 23.66
CA LYS A 385 -6.65 -23.95 24.46
C LYS A 385 -7.77 -24.71 23.74
N SER A 386 -7.91 -24.58 22.42
CA SER A 386 -8.93 -25.33 21.65
C SER A 386 -8.65 -26.83 21.53
N ARG A 387 -7.37 -27.26 21.61
CA ARG A 387 -6.99 -28.69 21.66
C ARG A 387 -7.30 -29.35 23.00
N LEU A 388 -7.14 -28.65 24.12
CA LEU A 388 -7.54 -29.17 25.45
C LEU A 388 -9.07 -29.25 25.63
N GLY A 389 -9.84 -28.36 24.97
CA GLY A 389 -11.31 -28.42 24.97
C GLY A 389 -11.92 -29.56 24.14
N ARG A 390 -11.11 -30.29 23.36
CA ARG A 390 -11.59 -31.33 22.43
C ARG A 390 -11.82 -32.71 23.08
N VAL A 391 -11.59 -32.86 24.38
CA VAL A 391 -11.92 -34.08 25.16
C VAL A 391 -13.33 -34.03 25.76
N THR A 392 -14.11 -32.96 25.55
CA THR A 392 -15.48 -32.87 26.11
C THR A 392 -16.49 -32.22 25.18
N LEU A 393 -16.50 -32.61 23.90
CA LEU A 393 -17.62 -32.35 22.99
C LEU A 393 -18.03 -33.64 22.28
N ARG A 394 -18.64 -34.55 23.05
CA ARG A 394 -19.50 -35.60 22.53
C ARG A 394 -20.81 -35.57 23.30
N ARG A 395 -21.91 -35.39 22.56
CA ARG A 395 -23.32 -35.18 22.97
C ARG A 395 -23.72 -33.73 23.22
N VAL A 396 -23.96 -32.98 22.15
CA VAL A 396 -25.29 -32.38 21.89
C VAL A 396 -25.43 -32.23 20.37
N SER A 397 -25.96 -33.25 19.71
CA SER A 397 -26.42 -33.15 18.32
C SER A 397 -27.44 -34.26 18.11
N GLN A 398 -28.65 -34.05 18.62
CA GLN A 398 -29.90 -34.68 18.18
C GLN A 398 -31.06 -34.14 19.03
N VAL A 399 -31.70 -33.06 18.59
CA VAL A 399 -33.15 -32.88 18.70
C VAL A 399 -33.60 -32.15 17.44
N GLY A 400 -34.50 -32.79 16.70
CA GLY A 400 -34.91 -32.41 15.35
C GLY A 400 -35.84 -31.19 15.27
N MET A 401 -35.78 -30.55 14.12
CA MET A 401 -36.74 -29.55 13.65
C MET A 401 -38.14 -30.16 13.51
N ARG A 402 -39.17 -29.40 13.89
CA ARG A 402 -40.54 -29.58 13.42
C ARG A 402 -40.98 -28.29 12.69
N PRO A 403 -41.76 -28.39 11.60
CA PRO A 403 -42.19 -27.23 10.83
C PRO A 403 -43.39 -26.52 11.47
N ALA A 404 -43.48 -25.22 11.20
CA ALA A 404 -44.50 -24.31 11.69
C ALA A 404 -45.92 -24.70 11.23
N ALA A 405 -46.88 -24.66 12.16
CA ALA A 405 -48.30 -24.82 11.89
C ALA A 405 -49.08 -23.62 12.43
N ALA A 406 -49.97 -23.13 11.57
CA ALA A 406 -51.23 -22.41 11.77
C ALA A 406 -51.37 -21.40 12.94
N VAL A 407 -51.71 -20.17 12.54
CA VAL A 407 -52.22 -19.09 13.39
C VAL A 407 -53.62 -19.47 13.89
N GLU A 408 -53.79 -19.57 15.22
CA GLU A 408 -55.10 -19.55 15.87
C GLU A 408 -55.29 -18.22 16.61
N GLU A 409 -56.42 -17.57 16.33
CA GLU A 409 -56.92 -16.39 17.02
C GLU A 409 -57.23 -16.69 18.49
N VAL A 410 -56.77 -15.84 19.41
CA VAL A 410 -57.22 -15.84 20.81
C VAL A 410 -57.64 -14.44 21.22
N GLN A 411 -58.93 -14.35 21.59
CA GLN A 411 -59.60 -13.17 22.14
C GLN A 411 -59.03 -12.76 23.51
N VAL A 412 -58.75 -11.48 23.68
CA VAL A 412 -58.34 -10.88 24.96
C VAL A 412 -59.57 -10.41 25.74
N LYS A 413 -59.79 -10.97 26.93
CA LYS A 413 -60.66 -10.41 27.98
C LYS A 413 -59.84 -9.42 28.81
N GLY A 414 -60.33 -8.18 28.89
CA GLY A 414 -59.66 -7.11 29.63
C GLY A 414 -59.86 -7.17 31.14
N ASP A 415 -58.94 -6.52 31.86
CA ASP A 415 -59.22 -5.78 33.10
C ASP A 415 -58.21 -4.60 33.21
N PRO A 416 -58.59 -3.43 33.76
CA PRO A 416 -57.97 -2.15 33.50
C PRO A 416 -57.03 -1.67 34.63
N ARG A 417 -56.24 -0.65 34.27
CA ARG A 417 -55.43 0.29 35.09
C ARG A 417 -53.94 -0.05 35.18
N ALA A 418 -53.13 0.66 34.38
CA ALA A 418 -52.21 1.69 34.89
C ALA A 418 -51.44 2.37 33.74
N ALA A 419 -51.56 3.70 33.70
CA ALA A 419 -50.62 4.73 33.22
C ALA A 419 -49.94 4.58 31.84
N GLY A 420 -50.41 5.39 30.89
CA GLY A 420 -49.80 5.60 29.58
C GLY A 420 -48.53 6.44 29.64
N TYR A 421 -47.53 6.00 28.88
CA TYR A 421 -46.34 6.77 28.54
C TYR A 421 -46.47 7.17 27.07
N ALA A 422 -46.57 8.48 26.80
CA ALA A 422 -46.54 9.04 25.45
C ALA A 422 -45.09 9.48 25.12
N PRO A 423 -44.58 9.25 23.90
CA PRO A 423 -43.27 9.75 23.50
C PRO A 423 -43.28 11.29 23.36
N PRO A 424 -42.15 11.97 23.61
CA PRO A 424 -42.06 13.42 23.56
C PRO A 424 -42.14 13.97 22.12
N PRO A 425 -42.64 15.22 21.92
CA PRO A 425 -42.69 15.85 20.61
C PRO A 425 -41.31 16.31 20.12
N PRO A 426 -41.12 16.46 18.79
CA PRO A 426 -39.85 16.89 18.20
C PRO A 426 -39.54 18.39 18.47
N PRO A 427 -38.25 18.78 18.45
CA PRO A 427 -37.83 20.15 18.76
C PRO A 427 -38.20 21.15 17.64
N PRO A 428 -38.38 22.45 17.97
CA PRO A 428 -38.70 23.49 17.00
C PRO A 428 -37.48 23.97 16.19
N PRO A 429 -37.68 24.55 15.00
CA PRO A 429 -36.61 25.02 14.12
C PRO A 429 -35.95 26.32 14.64
N PRO A 430 -34.69 26.60 14.26
CA PRO A 430 -33.92 27.72 14.82
C PRO A 430 -34.42 29.09 14.31
N ALA A 431 -34.48 30.04 15.25
CA ALA A 431 -34.92 31.41 15.02
C ALA A 431 -33.82 32.30 14.39
N ALA A 432 -34.22 33.12 13.41
CA ALA A 432 -33.39 34.09 12.73
C ALA A 432 -32.86 35.19 13.67
N ALA A 433 -31.55 35.41 13.67
CA ALA A 433 -30.90 36.46 14.46
C ALA A 433 -31.05 37.84 13.80
N ALA A 434 -31.56 38.78 14.58
CA ALA A 434 -31.75 40.19 14.23
C ALA A 434 -30.43 40.98 14.22
N ARG A 435 -30.23 41.76 13.16
CA ARG A 435 -29.14 42.73 13.01
C ARG A 435 -29.34 43.95 13.92
N LYS A 436 -28.31 44.37 14.65
CA LYS A 436 -28.20 45.71 15.27
C LYS A 436 -27.16 46.56 14.54
N ARG A 437 -27.58 47.80 14.26
CA ARG A 437 -26.85 48.90 13.60
C ARG A 437 -25.86 49.59 14.55
N THR A 438 -24.75 50.09 14.00
CA THR A 438 -24.01 51.27 14.52
C THR A 438 -23.56 52.17 13.35
N LEU A 439 -23.41 53.46 13.63
CA LEU A 439 -23.54 54.62 12.73
C LEU A 439 -22.27 55.12 12.00
N MET A 440 -22.52 55.70 10.80
CA MET A 440 -21.96 56.87 10.09
C MET A 440 -20.53 57.41 10.31
N GLY A 441 -19.88 57.71 9.16
CA GLY A 441 -18.87 58.76 8.97
C GLY A 441 -18.63 59.11 7.46
N ALA A 442 -19.11 60.29 7.04
CA ALA A 442 -18.79 61.22 5.93
C ALA A 442 -18.20 60.78 4.53
N GLY A 443 -18.80 61.31 3.44
CA GLY A 443 -18.32 61.23 2.02
C GLY A 443 -17.25 62.29 1.63
N PRO A 444 -17.04 62.69 0.33
CA PRO A 444 -17.92 62.57 -0.86
C PRO A 444 -17.24 62.21 -2.23
N GLY A 445 -18.05 61.92 -3.26
CA GLY A 445 -17.60 61.94 -4.68
C GLY A 445 -18.55 61.22 -5.67
N ALA A 446 -19.27 61.96 -6.51
CA ALA A 446 -20.42 61.52 -7.32
C ALA A 446 -20.11 60.96 -8.73
N LYS A 447 -20.98 60.07 -9.28
CA LYS A 447 -21.76 60.22 -10.56
C LYS A 447 -22.52 58.91 -10.99
N PRO A 448 -23.52 58.98 -11.91
CA PRO A 448 -24.78 58.19 -11.92
C PRO A 448 -24.76 56.92 -12.84
N PRO A 449 -25.85 56.11 -12.94
CA PRO A 449 -25.78 54.71 -13.39
C PRO A 449 -25.91 54.55 -14.90
N THR A 450 -25.09 53.65 -15.47
CA THR A 450 -25.20 53.20 -16.86
C THR A 450 -25.65 51.74 -16.92
N GLN A 451 -26.63 51.49 -17.80
CA GLN A 451 -27.24 50.20 -18.10
C GLN A 451 -26.21 49.14 -18.53
N ARG A 452 -26.40 47.88 -18.11
CA ARG A 452 -25.63 46.73 -18.61
C ARG A 452 -26.06 46.38 -20.04
N PRO A 453 -25.14 46.14 -21.00
CA PRO A 453 -25.47 45.59 -22.30
C PRO A 453 -25.60 44.05 -22.26
N ALA A 454 -26.40 43.50 -23.17
CA ALA A 454 -26.62 42.06 -23.37
C ALA A 454 -25.36 41.35 -23.95
N PRO A 455 -25.18 40.04 -23.70
CA PRO A 455 -24.01 39.30 -24.17
C PRO A 455 -24.03 39.06 -25.70
N PRO A 456 -22.86 38.95 -26.36
CA PRO A 456 -22.75 38.75 -27.80
C PRO A 456 -22.96 37.27 -28.22
N PRO A 457 -23.34 37.00 -29.48
CA PRO A 457 -23.52 35.65 -30.02
C PRO A 457 -22.17 34.97 -30.37
N PRO A 458 -22.14 33.63 -30.47
CA PRO A 458 -20.92 32.85 -30.70
C PRO A 458 -20.36 32.98 -32.14
N PRO A 459 -19.05 32.73 -32.34
CA PRO A 459 -18.37 32.91 -33.62
C PRO A 459 -18.64 31.76 -34.62
N PRO A 460 -18.48 32.01 -35.95
CA PRO A 460 -18.65 31.00 -36.99
C PRO A 460 -17.41 30.09 -37.17
N PRO A 461 -17.57 28.91 -37.79
CA PRO A 461 -16.48 27.94 -38.00
C PRO A 461 -15.47 28.39 -39.08
N PRO A 462 -14.23 27.86 -39.05
CA PRO A 462 -13.15 28.30 -39.94
C PRO A 462 -13.29 27.76 -41.38
N PRO A 463 -12.70 28.45 -42.39
CA PRO A 463 -12.80 28.08 -43.79
C PRO A 463 -11.78 27.00 -44.20
N SER A 464 -12.18 26.20 -45.20
CA SER A 464 -11.37 25.17 -45.87
C SER A 464 -10.29 25.79 -46.77
N GLU A 465 -9.03 25.40 -46.60
CA GLU A 465 -7.93 25.82 -47.49
C GLU A 465 -7.70 24.87 -48.66
N VAL A 466 -7.29 25.49 -49.76
CA VAL A 466 -7.15 24.98 -51.12
C VAL A 466 -5.70 24.52 -51.38
N SER A 467 -5.61 23.43 -52.13
CA SER A 467 -4.46 22.79 -52.75
C SER A 467 -3.42 23.74 -53.40
N LEU A 468 -2.14 23.51 -53.11
CA LEU A 468 -1.01 23.98 -53.93
C LEU A 468 0.02 22.85 -54.14
N ALA A 469 0.44 22.72 -55.40
CA ALA A 469 1.29 21.69 -55.96
C ALA A 469 2.78 21.79 -55.56
N LYS A 470 3.49 20.64 -55.56
CA LYS A 470 4.96 20.54 -55.55
C LYS A 470 5.48 19.99 -56.89
N PRO A 471 6.69 20.37 -57.35
CA PRO A 471 7.37 19.68 -58.45
C PRO A 471 8.45 18.67 -57.98
N SER A 472 8.33 17.47 -58.57
CA SER A 472 9.30 16.49 -59.14
C SER A 472 10.67 16.12 -58.52
N GLU A 473 10.83 14.78 -58.42
CA GLU A 473 12.02 13.91 -58.62
C GLU A 473 13.10 13.91 -57.51
N GLU A 474 13.66 12.79 -57.02
CA GLU A 474 14.06 11.53 -57.70
C GLU A 474 14.15 10.33 -56.69
N SER A 475 14.14 9.10 -57.22
CA SER A 475 13.91 7.83 -56.51
C SER A 475 15.18 7.12 -56.03
N THR A 476 15.09 6.29 -54.98
CA THR A 476 15.59 4.87 -54.98
C THR A 476 15.21 4.10 -53.69
N GLY A 477 14.20 3.23 -53.82
CA GLY A 477 14.16 1.84 -53.32
C GLY A 477 14.17 1.50 -51.83
N LEU A 478 13.01 1.06 -51.31
CA LEU A 478 12.78 -0.12 -50.43
C LEU A 478 11.25 -0.38 -50.29
N PRO A 479 10.79 -1.63 -50.06
CA PRO A 479 9.39 -2.07 -50.27
C PRO A 479 8.41 -1.57 -49.19
N PRO A 480 7.07 -1.58 -49.45
CA PRO A 480 6.09 -0.86 -48.65
C PRO A 480 5.75 -1.59 -47.34
N VAL A 481 5.69 -0.81 -46.26
CA VAL A 481 5.02 -1.13 -44.99
C VAL A 481 3.51 -0.95 -45.21
N PRO A 482 2.64 -1.92 -44.87
CA PRO A 482 1.20 -1.71 -44.92
C PRO A 482 0.79 -0.68 -43.85
N ALA A 483 0.14 0.38 -44.31
CA ALA A 483 -0.62 1.28 -43.46
C ALA A 483 -1.97 0.63 -43.15
N ASP A 484 -2.16 0.21 -41.90
CA ASP A 484 -3.47 0.14 -41.25
C ASP A 484 -3.27 0.20 -39.73
N LEU A 485 -3.18 1.42 -39.19
CA LEU A 485 -3.18 1.70 -37.75
C LEU A 485 -4.61 1.97 -37.24
N ASN A 486 -5.59 1.20 -37.72
CA ASN A 486 -6.97 1.31 -37.23
C ASN A 486 -7.74 -0.02 -37.12
N GLU A 487 -7.06 -1.16 -37.12
CA GLU A 487 -7.67 -2.49 -36.86
C GLU A 487 -7.00 -3.23 -35.69
N ALA A 488 -6.72 -2.52 -34.59
CA ALA A 488 -6.36 -3.11 -33.29
C ALA A 488 -7.21 -2.52 -32.14
N ARG A 489 -8.48 -2.23 -32.42
CA ARG A 489 -9.55 -2.07 -31.43
C ARG A 489 -10.70 -2.97 -31.84
N GLU A 490 -10.43 -4.27 -31.87
CA GLU A 490 -11.53 -5.23 -31.86
C GLU A 490 -12.25 -5.14 -30.52
N ALA A 491 -13.57 -5.09 -30.66
CA ALA A 491 -14.56 -5.00 -29.62
C ALA A 491 -14.25 -5.90 -28.43
N ILE A 492 -14.14 -5.29 -27.24
CA ILE A 492 -14.68 -5.92 -26.05
C ILE A 492 -16.18 -6.02 -26.32
N GLN A 493 -16.62 -7.17 -26.82
CA GLN A 493 -18.04 -7.48 -26.81
C GLN A 493 -18.48 -7.39 -25.34
N PRO A 494 -19.54 -6.63 -25.00
CA PRO A 494 -20.09 -6.71 -23.67
C PRO A 494 -20.55 -8.16 -23.48
N SER A 495 -19.98 -8.84 -22.48
CA SER A 495 -20.54 -10.10 -21.98
C SER A 495 -22.03 -9.86 -21.67
N PRO A 496 -22.90 -10.88 -21.75
CA PRO A 496 -24.32 -10.71 -21.47
C PRO A 496 -24.52 -10.17 -20.06
N ALA A 497 -24.76 -8.86 -19.95
CA ALA A 497 -24.74 -8.17 -18.68
C ALA A 497 -25.90 -8.65 -17.80
N MET A 498 -25.58 -9.06 -16.58
CA MET A 498 -26.59 -9.41 -15.59
C MET A 498 -27.23 -8.16 -14.99
N VAL A 499 -28.47 -8.32 -14.53
CA VAL A 499 -29.20 -7.28 -13.80
C VAL A 499 -29.20 -7.63 -12.32
N ILE A 500 -28.80 -6.67 -11.48
CA ILE A 500 -28.87 -6.76 -10.02
C ILE A 500 -30.34 -6.58 -9.60
N GLY A 501 -30.88 -7.52 -8.83
CA GLY A 501 -32.28 -7.48 -8.40
C GLY A 501 -32.48 -6.64 -7.14
N ASP A 502 -33.30 -5.59 -7.21
CA ASP A 502 -33.63 -4.72 -6.07
C ASP A 502 -34.68 -5.34 -5.13
N ALA A 503 -34.43 -5.23 -3.82
CA ALA A 503 -35.44 -5.34 -2.78
C ALA A 503 -35.99 -3.94 -2.47
N SER A 504 -37.31 -3.80 -2.67
CA SER A 504 -38.17 -2.62 -2.51
C SER A 504 -37.78 -1.55 -1.48
N GLU A 505 -37.71 -0.28 -1.92
CA GLU A 505 -37.98 0.93 -1.12
C GLU A 505 -38.69 2.03 -1.95
N PRO A 506 -39.43 2.95 -1.30
CA PRO A 506 -40.52 3.69 -1.94
C PRO A 506 -40.07 4.98 -2.63
N SER A 507 -40.77 5.29 -3.72
CA SER A 507 -40.67 6.51 -4.53
C SER A 507 -40.94 7.78 -3.74
N GLY A 508 -40.02 8.75 -3.78
CA GLY A 508 -40.22 10.12 -3.35
C GLY A 508 -39.41 11.09 -4.19
N ASP A 509 -40.10 11.93 -4.96
CA ASP A 509 -39.54 13.04 -5.73
C ASP A 509 -38.84 14.08 -4.83
N LEU A 510 -37.67 14.57 -5.25
CA LEU A 510 -37.12 15.84 -4.78
C LEU A 510 -36.52 16.65 -5.94
N PRO A 511 -36.57 18.00 -5.87
CA PRO A 511 -36.38 18.90 -7.01
C PRO A 511 -34.92 19.33 -7.20
N GLY A 512 -34.60 19.70 -8.44
CA GLY A 512 -33.30 20.20 -8.87
C GLY A 512 -32.85 21.47 -8.14
N LEU A 513 -31.57 21.48 -7.78
CA LEU A 513 -30.84 22.62 -7.22
C LEU A 513 -29.57 22.80 -8.05
N ASP A 514 -29.61 23.78 -8.95
CA ASP A 514 -28.43 24.32 -9.62
C ASP A 514 -27.63 25.13 -8.59
N ILE A 515 -26.39 24.71 -8.31
CA ILE A 515 -25.42 25.48 -7.53
C ILE A 515 -24.18 25.66 -8.41
N ASP A 516 -24.03 26.86 -8.95
CA ASP A 516 -22.88 27.35 -9.69
C ASP A 516 -21.82 27.81 -8.67
N LEU A 517 -20.66 27.13 -8.62
CA LEU A 517 -19.52 27.49 -7.78
C LEU A 517 -18.34 27.92 -8.68
N PRO A 518 -17.71 29.09 -8.45
CA PRO A 518 -16.59 29.54 -9.27
C PRO A 518 -15.31 28.76 -8.95
N LEU A 519 -14.62 28.33 -10.01
CA LEU A 519 -13.26 27.79 -9.97
C LEU A 519 -12.25 28.90 -9.59
N PRO A 520 -11.24 28.63 -8.74
CA PRO A 520 -10.15 29.56 -8.50
C PRO A 520 -9.12 29.54 -9.65
N ASP A 521 -8.60 30.72 -9.97
CA ASP A 521 -7.60 30.97 -11.01
C ASP A 521 -6.27 30.25 -10.77
N ASP A 522 -5.74 29.62 -11.82
CA ASP A 522 -4.38 29.07 -11.91
C ASP A 522 -3.34 30.20 -11.88
N ALA A 523 -2.63 30.35 -10.76
CA ALA A 523 -1.40 31.13 -10.67
C ALA A 523 -0.18 30.18 -10.62
N PRO A 524 0.83 30.36 -11.49
CA PRO A 524 2.03 29.51 -11.47
C PRO A 524 2.87 29.77 -10.21
N PRO A 525 3.58 28.75 -9.69
CA PRO A 525 4.42 28.89 -8.51
C PRO A 525 5.63 29.82 -8.76
N PRO A 526 6.16 30.49 -7.73
CA PRO A 526 7.30 31.40 -7.88
C PRO A 526 8.58 30.61 -8.22
N ALA A 527 9.37 31.16 -9.15
CA ALA A 527 10.69 30.65 -9.50
C ALA A 527 11.64 30.74 -8.30
N LEU A 528 12.32 29.65 -7.98
CA LEU A 528 13.39 29.60 -6.98
C LEU A 528 14.65 30.27 -7.54
N ASP A 529 15.22 31.19 -6.75
CA ASP A 529 16.45 31.92 -7.04
C ASP A 529 17.68 30.98 -6.94
N PRO A 530 18.52 30.84 -7.99
CA PRO A 530 19.67 29.94 -7.97
C PRO A 530 20.89 30.46 -7.18
N ALA A 531 20.78 31.59 -6.46
CA ALA A 531 21.92 32.24 -5.80
C ALA A 531 22.29 31.71 -4.40
N GLY A 532 22.10 30.41 -4.12
CA GLY A 532 22.46 29.77 -2.84
C GLY A 532 23.77 28.98 -2.80
N PHE A 533 24.44 28.78 -3.95
CA PHE A 533 25.60 27.90 -4.04
C PHE A 533 26.91 28.70 -3.99
N GLY A 534 27.60 28.66 -2.85
CA GLY A 534 28.96 29.16 -2.73
C GLY A 534 29.92 28.35 -3.59
N ALA A 535 30.79 29.03 -4.34
CA ALA A 535 31.83 28.40 -5.15
C ALA A 535 32.91 27.73 -4.27
N PRO A 536 33.48 26.58 -4.67
CA PRO A 536 34.50 25.90 -3.89
C PRO A 536 35.88 26.55 -4.05
N GLU A 537 36.57 26.79 -2.94
CA GLU A 537 38.01 27.09 -2.91
C GLU A 537 38.85 25.82 -3.14
N ALA A 538 40.05 26.01 -3.70
CA ALA A 538 40.92 24.97 -4.26
C ALA A 538 41.41 23.92 -3.24
N ALA A 539 41.41 22.65 -3.66
CA ALA A 539 41.85 21.47 -2.90
C ALA A 539 43.39 21.31 -2.81
N PRO A 540 43.92 20.66 -1.75
CA PRO A 540 45.27 20.12 -1.73
C PRO A 540 45.36 18.67 -2.25
N ALA A 541 46.59 18.24 -2.54
CA ALA A 541 47.06 17.06 -3.29
C ALA A 541 46.71 15.65 -2.72
N PRO A 542 46.84 14.56 -3.52
CA PRO A 542 46.12 13.30 -3.30
C PRO A 542 46.85 12.34 -2.35
N HIS A 543 46.08 11.58 -1.58
CA HIS A 543 46.50 10.33 -0.95
C HIS A 543 45.81 9.15 -1.64
N GLU A 544 46.55 8.05 -1.75
CA GLU A 544 46.29 6.87 -2.59
C GLU A 544 45.13 5.98 -2.11
N GLN A 545 44.45 5.37 -3.10
CA GLN A 545 43.60 4.17 -3.08
C GLN A 545 42.51 4.11 -1.99
N GLY A 546 41.29 4.51 -2.36
CA GLY A 546 40.09 4.23 -1.59
C GLY A 546 38.89 4.06 -2.50
N GLY A 547 38.36 2.83 -2.61
CA GLY A 547 37.00 2.63 -3.13
C GLY A 547 35.97 3.36 -2.26
N LEU A 548 34.73 3.44 -2.72
CA LEU A 548 33.60 3.90 -1.90
C LEU A 548 33.51 3.03 -0.64
N VAL A 549 34.13 3.48 0.45
CA VAL A 549 33.93 2.93 1.80
C VAL A 549 32.79 3.75 2.38
N PHE A 550 31.61 3.14 2.48
CA PHE A 550 30.57 3.67 3.34
C PHE A 550 31.06 3.51 4.77
N ASP A 551 31.61 4.58 5.37
CA ASP A 551 31.62 4.63 6.82
C ASP A 551 30.16 4.58 7.30
N GLU A 552 29.90 3.65 8.21
CA GLU A 552 28.58 3.49 8.81
C GLU A 552 28.13 4.86 9.38
N PRO A 553 26.83 5.22 9.28
CA PRO A 553 26.29 6.17 10.23
C PRO A 553 26.63 5.64 11.63
N PRO A 554 27.17 6.46 12.54
CA PRO A 554 27.49 5.99 13.87
C PRO A 554 26.24 5.33 14.49
N PRO A 555 26.37 4.21 15.22
CA PRO A 555 25.28 3.76 16.08
C PRO A 555 24.90 4.96 16.94
N ALA A 556 23.62 5.34 16.95
CA ALA A 556 23.12 6.56 17.58
C ALA A 556 23.76 6.77 18.97
N GLY A 557 24.82 7.57 19.00
CA GLY A 557 25.52 8.00 20.19
C GLY A 557 24.78 9.18 20.78
N GLY A 558 23.55 8.94 21.25
CA GLY A 558 22.83 9.92 22.05
C GLY A 558 23.60 10.20 23.36
N PRO A 559 23.42 11.38 23.97
CA PRO A 559 24.02 11.69 25.26
C PRO A 559 23.59 10.63 26.25
N GLY A 560 24.59 10.06 26.97
CA GLY A 560 24.48 8.91 27.85
C GLY A 560 23.05 8.55 28.27
N LEU A 561 22.52 7.49 27.65
CA LEU A 561 21.33 6.82 28.15
C LEU A 561 21.58 6.49 29.62
N ALA A 562 20.78 7.08 30.51
CA ALA A 562 20.54 6.47 31.80
C ALA A 562 20.27 4.98 31.54
N GLY A 563 20.88 4.11 32.35
CA GLY A 563 20.84 2.65 32.17
C GLY A 563 19.44 2.14 31.83
N PRO A 564 19.35 0.96 31.18
CA PRO A 564 18.14 0.49 30.52
C PRO A 564 16.91 0.80 31.39
N PRO A 565 15.88 1.50 30.86
CA PRO A 565 14.63 1.61 31.59
C PRO A 565 14.23 0.18 31.98
N PRO A 566 13.68 -0.05 33.17
CA PRO A 566 13.28 -1.40 33.57
C PRO A 566 12.46 -1.97 32.42
N GLY A 567 12.91 -3.10 31.87
CA GLY A 567 12.23 -3.77 30.77
C GLY A 567 10.76 -3.83 31.13
N PHE A 568 9.88 -3.56 30.15
CA PHE A 568 8.45 -3.75 30.32
C PHE A 568 8.25 -5.20 30.79
N ALA A 569 8.14 -5.37 32.10
CA ALA A 569 7.80 -6.64 32.70
C ALA A 569 6.33 -6.82 32.37
N PRO A 570 5.94 -7.87 31.62
CA PRO A 570 4.54 -8.23 31.58
C PRO A 570 4.15 -8.54 33.02
N GLN A 571 3.22 -7.77 33.58
CA GLN A 571 2.59 -8.14 34.83
C GLN A 571 1.98 -9.53 34.64
N ALA A 572 2.26 -10.40 35.61
CA ALA A 572 2.05 -11.83 35.58
C ALA A 572 0.58 -12.26 35.73
N ASP A 573 -0.33 -11.57 35.05
CA ASP A 573 -1.68 -12.05 34.78
C ASP A 573 -1.79 -12.40 33.29
N PRO A 574 -2.44 -13.52 32.91
CA PRO A 574 -2.57 -13.89 31.51
C PRO A 574 -3.45 -12.85 30.80
N VAL A 575 -2.80 -11.90 30.13
CA VAL A 575 -3.44 -10.94 29.23
C VAL A 575 -4.25 -11.74 28.20
N ALA A 576 -5.51 -11.38 28.03
CA ALA A 576 -6.37 -12.08 27.08
C ALA A 576 -5.81 -11.86 25.66
N PRO A 577 -5.99 -12.80 24.72
CA PRO A 577 -5.53 -12.58 23.36
C PRO A 577 -6.18 -11.31 22.78
N PRO A 578 -5.42 -10.47 22.05
CA PRO A 578 -5.96 -9.24 21.51
C PRO A 578 -7.08 -9.54 20.51
N LEU A 579 -8.11 -8.71 20.53
CA LEU A 579 -9.17 -8.69 19.52
C LEU A 579 -8.85 -7.57 18.50
N LEU A 580 -8.50 -7.99 17.30
CA LEU A 580 -8.22 -7.09 16.19
C LEU A 580 -9.48 -6.95 15.33
N LEU A 581 -10.00 -5.73 15.23
CA LEU A 581 -11.08 -5.34 14.33
C LEU A 581 -10.48 -4.45 13.26
N ASP A 582 -10.09 -5.05 12.14
CA ASP A 582 -9.45 -4.36 11.01
C ASP A 582 -10.50 -3.99 9.94
N VAL A 583 -10.09 -3.29 8.88
CA VAL A 583 -10.99 -2.88 7.79
C VAL A 583 -10.42 -3.17 6.40
N THR A 584 -11.29 -3.27 5.38
CA THR A 584 -10.84 -3.30 3.97
C THR A 584 -10.43 -1.90 3.50
N PRO A 585 -9.24 -1.71 2.90
CA PRO A 585 -8.77 -0.38 2.51
C PRO A 585 -9.48 0.18 1.27
N LEU A 586 -9.95 -0.70 0.38
CA LEU A 586 -10.60 -0.35 -0.88
C LEU A 586 -11.99 -0.97 -0.95
N SER A 587 -12.89 -0.30 -1.66
CA SER A 587 -14.20 -0.84 -1.98
C SER A 587 -14.06 -2.04 -2.94
N LEU A 588 -14.73 -3.14 -2.62
CA LEU A 588 -14.92 -4.28 -3.51
C LEU A 588 -16.15 -4.04 -4.36
N GLY A 589 -16.01 -4.10 -5.68
CA GLY A 589 -17.08 -3.86 -6.62
C GLY A 589 -17.21 -4.93 -7.70
N VAL A 590 -18.35 -4.92 -8.38
CA VAL A 590 -18.66 -5.79 -9.51
C VAL A 590 -19.03 -4.99 -10.74
N GLU A 591 -18.68 -5.50 -11.93
CA GLU A 591 -19.15 -4.92 -13.17
C GLU A 591 -20.68 -5.00 -13.28
N THR A 592 -21.27 -3.92 -13.75
CA THR A 592 -22.67 -3.77 -14.12
C THR A 592 -22.75 -3.37 -15.60
N VAL A 593 -23.97 -3.20 -16.11
CA VAL A 593 -24.21 -2.79 -17.50
C VAL A 593 -23.37 -1.58 -17.93
N SER A 594 -22.86 -1.63 -19.16
CA SER A 594 -22.10 -0.53 -19.80
C SER A 594 -20.76 -0.17 -19.14
N GLY A 595 -20.13 -1.12 -18.43
CA GLY A 595 -18.79 -0.94 -17.84
C GLY A 595 -18.78 -0.10 -16.56
N TYR A 596 -19.93 0.11 -15.94
CA TYR A 596 -20.03 0.73 -14.61
C TYR A 596 -19.77 -0.30 -13.52
N CYS A 597 -19.36 0.16 -12.35
CA CYS A 597 -19.12 -0.65 -11.18
C CYS A 597 -20.10 -0.30 -10.05
N GLU A 598 -20.67 -1.33 -9.41
CA GLU A 598 -21.35 -1.19 -8.13
C GLU A 598 -20.45 -1.72 -7.01
N HIS A 599 -20.26 -0.91 -5.96
CA HIS A 599 -19.54 -1.32 -4.75
C HIS A 599 -20.43 -2.21 -3.86
N ILE A 600 -19.96 -3.43 -3.62
CA ILE A 600 -20.64 -4.44 -2.79
C ILE A 600 -20.18 -4.36 -1.33
N ILE A 601 -18.88 -4.21 -1.10
CA ILE A 601 -18.29 -3.98 0.22
C ILE A 601 -17.54 -2.66 0.12
N LYS A 602 -17.92 -1.66 0.91
CA LYS A 602 -17.31 -0.32 0.85
C LYS A 602 -15.95 -0.32 1.57
N ARG A 603 -15.04 0.57 1.15
CA ARG A 603 -13.81 0.86 1.91
C ARG A 603 -14.13 1.19 3.38
N ASN A 604 -13.20 0.85 4.25
CA ASN A 604 -13.32 0.92 5.71
C ASN A 604 -14.43 0.04 6.33
N SER A 605 -15.00 -0.91 5.60
CA SER A 605 -15.87 -1.93 6.21
C SER A 605 -15.03 -2.88 7.08
N ALA A 606 -15.50 -3.18 8.29
CA ALA A 606 -14.83 -4.09 9.21
C ALA A 606 -14.63 -5.49 8.59
N ILE A 607 -13.48 -6.11 8.83
CA ILE A 607 -13.14 -7.47 8.39
C ILE A 607 -12.93 -8.40 9.60
N PRO A 608 -13.35 -9.68 9.52
CA PRO A 608 -13.97 -10.33 8.37
C PRO A 608 -15.42 -9.87 8.11
N THR A 609 -15.84 -9.86 6.84
CA THR A 609 -17.21 -9.51 6.43
C THR A 609 -17.67 -10.38 5.26
N GLU A 610 -18.99 -10.57 5.15
CA GLU A 610 -19.62 -11.20 4.00
C GLU A 610 -20.76 -10.33 3.47
N GLN A 611 -20.91 -10.28 2.15
CA GLN A 611 -22.03 -9.64 1.48
C GLN A 611 -22.56 -10.53 0.36
N THR A 612 -23.87 -10.61 0.26
CA THR A 612 -24.54 -11.46 -0.74
C THR A 612 -25.36 -10.61 -1.68
N ARG A 613 -25.19 -10.84 -2.99
CA ARG A 613 -25.99 -10.22 -4.04
C ARG A 613 -26.63 -11.28 -4.92
N ILE A 614 -27.86 -11.01 -5.35
CA ILE A 614 -28.56 -11.85 -6.31
C ILE A 614 -28.44 -11.21 -7.68
N PHE A 615 -27.89 -11.98 -8.59
CA PHE A 615 -27.82 -11.65 -9.99
C PHE A 615 -28.79 -12.54 -10.80
N SER A 616 -29.08 -12.12 -12.02
CA SER A 616 -30.01 -12.83 -12.89
C SER A 616 -29.56 -12.79 -14.35
N THR A 617 -29.99 -13.80 -15.13
CA THR A 617 -29.66 -13.89 -16.56
C THR A 617 -30.14 -12.66 -17.32
N GLY A 618 -29.25 -12.09 -18.13
CA GLY A 618 -29.50 -10.92 -18.98
C GLY A 618 -30.22 -11.25 -20.30
N MET A 619 -30.19 -12.51 -20.72
CA MET A 619 -30.79 -12.98 -21.97
C MET A 619 -31.61 -14.27 -21.78
N ASP A 620 -32.51 -14.55 -22.72
CA ASP A 620 -33.21 -15.84 -22.80
C ASP A 620 -32.20 -16.95 -23.13
N ASP A 621 -32.37 -18.10 -22.48
CA ASP A 621 -31.57 -19.32 -22.62
C ASP A 621 -30.06 -19.09 -22.44
N GLN A 622 -29.68 -18.11 -21.62
CA GLN A 622 -28.29 -17.84 -21.25
C GLN A 622 -27.70 -19.03 -20.46
N GLU A 623 -26.67 -19.67 -21.02
CA GLU A 623 -26.02 -20.86 -20.46
C GLU A 623 -24.86 -20.54 -19.50
N GLU A 624 -24.36 -19.31 -19.56
CA GLU A 624 -23.18 -18.86 -18.82
C GLU A 624 -23.40 -17.46 -18.21
N VAL A 625 -22.90 -17.25 -17.00
CA VAL A 625 -22.82 -15.95 -16.35
C VAL A 625 -21.39 -15.63 -15.94
N VAL A 626 -20.94 -14.42 -16.27
CA VAL A 626 -19.63 -13.88 -15.86
C VAL A 626 -19.84 -12.69 -14.93
N VAL A 627 -19.23 -12.74 -13.75
CA VAL A 627 -19.16 -11.63 -12.80
C VAL A 627 -17.72 -11.15 -12.71
N LYS A 628 -17.44 -9.96 -13.23
CA LYS A 628 -16.12 -9.32 -13.07
C LYS A 628 -16.05 -8.60 -11.75
N ILE A 629 -14.96 -8.79 -11.02
CA ILE A 629 -14.76 -8.28 -9.68
C ILE A 629 -13.57 -7.34 -9.68
N CYS A 630 -13.72 -6.17 -9.08
CA CYS A 630 -12.67 -5.16 -8.99
C CYS A 630 -12.55 -4.58 -7.58
N GLN A 631 -11.44 -3.89 -7.34
CA GLN A 631 -11.21 -3.08 -6.15
C GLN A 631 -10.86 -1.64 -6.57
N GLY A 632 -11.50 -0.67 -5.94
CA GLY A 632 -11.28 0.75 -6.21
C GLY A 632 -12.51 1.60 -5.91
N GLU A 633 -12.38 2.92 -6.06
CA GLU A 633 -13.42 3.88 -5.69
C GLU A 633 -14.14 4.49 -6.91
N SER A 634 -13.70 4.17 -8.14
CA SER A 634 -14.35 4.68 -9.34
C SER A 634 -15.67 3.96 -9.60
N ARG A 635 -16.63 4.70 -10.16
CA ARG A 635 -17.87 4.13 -10.69
C ARG A 635 -17.68 3.42 -12.03
N ARG A 636 -16.48 3.50 -12.63
CA ARG A 636 -16.18 2.81 -13.89
C ARG A 636 -15.23 1.64 -13.62
N LEU A 637 -15.49 0.51 -14.28
CA LEU A 637 -14.68 -0.69 -14.11
C LEU A 637 -13.24 -0.50 -14.60
N ASP A 638 -13.05 0.21 -15.72
CA ASP A 638 -11.75 0.43 -16.36
C ASP A 638 -10.81 1.36 -15.58
N GLU A 639 -11.35 2.06 -14.58
CA GLU A 639 -10.60 2.92 -13.66
C GLU A 639 -10.30 2.23 -12.32
N ASN A 640 -10.83 1.03 -12.10
CA ASN A 640 -10.58 0.22 -10.90
C ASN A 640 -9.61 -0.92 -11.19
N GLN A 641 -9.01 -1.49 -10.13
CA GLN A 641 -8.17 -2.67 -10.26
C GLN A 641 -9.05 -3.91 -10.44
N LEU A 642 -9.06 -4.49 -11.64
CA LEU A 642 -9.68 -5.79 -11.86
C LEU A 642 -8.95 -6.87 -11.06
N LEU A 643 -9.68 -7.63 -10.26
CA LEU A 643 -9.15 -8.75 -9.48
C LEU A 643 -9.24 -10.06 -10.26
N GLY A 644 -10.35 -10.25 -10.97
CA GLY A 644 -10.61 -11.42 -11.79
C GLY A 644 -12.10 -11.59 -12.06
N GLU A 645 -12.45 -12.75 -12.60
CA GLU A 645 -13.81 -13.05 -13.06
C GLU A 645 -14.31 -14.36 -12.45
N VAL A 646 -15.62 -14.40 -12.22
CA VAL A 646 -16.34 -15.55 -11.70
C VAL A 646 -17.30 -16.02 -12.79
N GLN A 647 -16.96 -17.16 -13.39
CA GLN A 647 -17.72 -17.78 -14.47
C GLN A 647 -18.57 -18.95 -13.95
N LEU A 648 -19.86 -18.91 -14.23
CA LEU A 648 -20.84 -19.92 -13.88
C LEU A 648 -21.43 -20.52 -15.15
N ASP A 649 -21.09 -21.77 -15.41
CA ASP A 649 -21.50 -22.50 -16.61
C ASP A 649 -22.59 -23.53 -16.34
N GLY A 650 -23.30 -23.91 -17.40
CA GLY A 650 -24.33 -24.94 -17.35
C GLY A 650 -25.56 -24.47 -16.60
N ILE A 651 -25.90 -23.19 -16.78
CA ILE A 651 -27.15 -22.60 -16.33
C ILE A 651 -28.29 -23.24 -17.11
N ALA A 652 -29.37 -23.61 -16.41
CA ALA A 652 -30.53 -24.22 -17.05
C ALA A 652 -31.20 -23.22 -18.03
N PRO A 653 -31.59 -23.65 -19.25
CA PRO A 653 -32.33 -22.81 -20.19
C PRO A 653 -33.59 -22.22 -19.55
N GLY A 654 -33.84 -20.95 -19.80
CA GLY A 654 -34.90 -20.20 -19.16
C GLY A 654 -34.96 -18.78 -19.68
N ARG A 655 -36.10 -18.12 -19.47
CA ARG A 655 -36.27 -16.72 -19.87
C ARG A 655 -35.28 -15.81 -19.12
N ARG A 656 -34.95 -14.67 -19.71
CA ARG A 656 -34.23 -13.58 -19.06
C ARG A 656 -34.81 -13.33 -17.66
N GLY A 657 -33.93 -13.30 -16.66
CA GLY A 657 -34.30 -13.06 -15.27
C GLY A 657 -34.84 -14.28 -14.51
N ALA A 658 -35.06 -15.43 -15.17
CA ALA A 658 -35.63 -16.61 -14.54
C ALA A 658 -34.64 -17.37 -13.65
N VAL A 659 -33.35 -17.35 -14.01
CA VAL A 659 -32.30 -17.96 -13.20
C VAL A 659 -31.78 -16.91 -12.23
N GLN A 660 -31.80 -17.23 -10.94
CA GLN A 660 -31.26 -16.38 -9.88
C GLN A 660 -29.98 -17.00 -9.35
N ILE A 661 -28.90 -16.24 -9.43
CA ILE A 661 -27.57 -16.62 -8.98
C ILE A 661 -27.24 -15.79 -7.76
N GLU A 662 -27.11 -16.45 -6.62
CA GLU A 662 -26.68 -15.83 -5.38
C GLU A 662 -25.15 -15.88 -5.31
N VAL A 663 -24.51 -14.71 -5.34
CA VAL A 663 -23.06 -14.59 -5.21
C VAL A 663 -22.75 -13.95 -3.86
N THR A 664 -21.98 -14.67 -3.05
CA THR A 664 -21.50 -14.24 -1.73
C THR A 664 -20.03 -13.88 -1.85
N PHE A 665 -19.69 -12.65 -1.47
CA PHE A 665 -18.34 -12.11 -1.37
C PHE A 665 -17.93 -12.13 0.09
N ILE A 666 -16.82 -12.79 0.41
CA ILE A 666 -16.32 -12.99 1.77
C ILE A 666 -14.91 -12.41 1.82
N ILE A 667 -14.68 -11.41 2.67
CA ILE A 667 -13.34 -10.94 3.00
C ILE A 667 -12.98 -11.49 4.37
N ASP A 668 -11.91 -12.28 4.45
CA ASP A 668 -11.50 -12.93 5.69
C ASP A 668 -10.63 -12.03 6.59
N ALA A 669 -10.09 -12.59 7.67
CA ALA A 669 -9.28 -11.85 8.63
C ALA A 669 -7.86 -11.50 8.12
N ASP A 670 -7.39 -12.11 7.03
CA ASP A 670 -6.15 -11.70 6.33
C ASP A 670 -6.44 -10.53 5.36
N GLY A 671 -7.71 -10.18 5.17
CA GLY A 671 -8.17 -9.28 4.12
C GLY A 671 -8.25 -9.97 2.76
N THR A 672 -8.30 -11.31 2.73
CA THR A 672 -8.35 -12.11 1.50
C THR A 672 -9.79 -12.38 1.05
N LEU A 673 -10.05 -12.16 -0.24
CA LEU A 673 -11.34 -12.37 -0.88
C LEU A 673 -11.59 -13.84 -1.25
N ALA A 674 -12.74 -14.36 -0.88
CA ALA A 674 -13.33 -15.59 -1.39
C ALA A 674 -14.72 -15.31 -1.96
N VAL A 675 -15.04 -15.96 -3.09
CA VAL A 675 -16.36 -15.82 -3.73
C VAL A 675 -17.03 -17.16 -3.89
N ARG A 676 -18.29 -17.22 -3.46
CA ARG A 676 -19.15 -18.40 -3.58
C ARG A 676 -20.38 -18.02 -4.38
N ALA A 677 -20.65 -18.78 -5.44
CA ALA A 677 -21.85 -18.61 -6.23
C ALA A 677 -22.76 -19.83 -6.12
N VAL A 678 -24.07 -19.59 -6.02
CA VAL A 678 -25.09 -20.63 -5.88
C VAL A 678 -26.26 -20.31 -6.82
N ASP A 679 -26.58 -21.25 -7.71
CA ASP A 679 -27.85 -21.20 -8.44
C ASP A 679 -28.99 -21.54 -7.47
N LYS A 680 -29.89 -20.59 -7.24
CA LYS A 680 -30.99 -20.74 -6.27
C LYS A 680 -32.05 -21.75 -6.72
N ASN A 681 -32.17 -22.00 -8.02
CA ASN A 681 -33.18 -22.91 -8.56
C ASN A 681 -32.73 -24.37 -8.42
N THR A 682 -31.46 -24.65 -8.67
CA THR A 682 -30.91 -26.01 -8.64
C THR A 682 -30.21 -26.35 -7.33
N GLY A 683 -29.85 -25.35 -6.53
CA GLY A 683 -29.01 -25.51 -5.35
C GLY A 683 -27.56 -25.86 -5.70
N ARG A 684 -27.19 -25.85 -6.98
CA ARG A 684 -25.83 -26.12 -7.44
C ARG A 684 -24.92 -25.00 -6.96
N GLN A 685 -23.89 -25.38 -6.20
CA GLN A 685 -22.88 -24.46 -5.71
C GLN A 685 -21.65 -24.54 -6.59
N GLN A 686 -21.09 -23.39 -6.92
CA GLN A 686 -19.77 -23.28 -7.49
C GLN A 686 -18.96 -22.35 -6.58
N SER A 687 -18.02 -22.95 -5.84
CA SER A 687 -16.98 -22.18 -5.17
C SER A 687 -15.94 -21.88 -6.23
N ILE A 688 -15.79 -20.62 -6.59
CA ILE A 688 -14.87 -20.22 -7.65
C ILE A 688 -13.67 -19.58 -6.97
N ARG A 689 -12.54 -20.26 -7.08
CA ARG A 689 -11.26 -19.66 -6.74
C ARG A 689 -10.99 -18.67 -7.87
N ILE A 690 -11.09 -17.38 -7.57
CA ILE A 690 -10.89 -16.33 -8.57
C ILE A 690 -9.51 -16.56 -9.21
N GLN A 691 -9.47 -16.65 -10.54
CA GLN A 691 -8.21 -16.55 -11.26
C GLN A 691 -7.73 -15.10 -11.11
N LEU A 692 -6.89 -14.88 -10.11
CA LEU A 692 -6.35 -13.57 -9.81
C LEU A 692 -5.37 -13.18 -10.93
N ILE A 693 -5.64 -12.07 -11.60
CA ILE A 693 -4.74 -11.56 -12.64
C ILE A 693 -3.39 -11.23 -12.00
N GLY A 694 -2.31 -11.79 -12.55
CA GLY A 694 -0.96 -11.67 -11.97
C GLY A 694 -0.75 -12.43 -10.64
N GLY A 695 -1.72 -13.23 -10.19
CA GLY A 695 -1.59 -14.09 -9.01
C GLY A 695 -0.64 -15.28 -9.24
N VAL A 696 -0.13 -15.85 -8.14
CA VAL A 696 0.65 -17.09 -8.15
C VAL A 696 -0.28 -18.27 -7.85
N GLU A 697 -0.43 -19.19 -8.78
CA GLU A 697 -1.20 -20.42 -8.58
C GLU A 697 -0.49 -21.39 -7.62
N ASP A 698 -1.25 -22.22 -6.89
CA ASP A 698 -0.68 -23.13 -5.88
C ASP A 698 0.32 -24.14 -6.50
N GLU A 699 0.09 -24.64 -7.73
CA GLU A 699 1.02 -25.55 -8.42
C GLU A 699 2.38 -24.90 -8.72
N ASN A 700 2.39 -23.59 -8.97
CA ASN A 700 3.63 -22.84 -9.20
C ASN A 700 4.41 -22.61 -7.88
N ILE A 701 3.76 -22.66 -6.71
CA ILE A 701 4.42 -22.41 -5.43
C ILE A 701 5.44 -23.51 -5.10
N ASP A 702 5.07 -24.78 -5.32
CA ASP A 702 5.96 -25.91 -5.04
C ASP A 702 7.19 -25.90 -5.97
N GLU A 703 7.00 -25.58 -7.26
CA GLU A 703 8.10 -25.41 -8.21
C GLU A 703 9.01 -24.23 -7.83
N MET A 704 8.43 -23.09 -7.45
CA MET A 704 9.18 -21.92 -6.97
C MET A 704 9.97 -22.24 -5.70
N GLN A 705 9.39 -23.00 -4.77
CA GLN A 705 10.07 -23.41 -3.55
C GLN A 705 11.24 -24.34 -3.87
N GLN A 706 11.05 -25.34 -4.73
CA GLN A 706 12.14 -26.22 -5.15
C GLN A 706 13.26 -25.44 -5.81
N ARG A 707 12.92 -24.54 -6.74
CA ARG A 707 13.89 -23.67 -7.41
C ARG A 707 14.66 -22.80 -6.41
N LEU A 708 13.98 -22.26 -5.39
CA LEU A 708 14.60 -21.53 -4.30
C LEU A 708 15.60 -22.41 -3.54
N GLU A 709 15.21 -23.62 -3.16
CA GLU A 709 16.07 -24.57 -2.45
C GLU A 709 17.33 -24.93 -3.26
N GLU A 710 17.18 -25.18 -4.57
CA GLU A 710 18.27 -25.47 -5.49
C GLU A 710 19.30 -24.33 -5.58
N LYS A 711 18.84 -23.07 -5.67
CA LYS A 711 19.72 -21.89 -5.74
C LYS A 711 20.66 -21.76 -4.54
N PHE A 712 20.24 -22.23 -3.37
CA PHE A 712 21.07 -22.14 -2.16
C PHE A 712 21.76 -23.45 -1.78
N ALA A 713 21.29 -24.59 -2.28
CA ALA A 713 22.05 -25.83 -2.22
C ALA A 713 23.29 -25.77 -3.15
N GLY A 714 23.14 -25.17 -4.35
CA GLY A 714 24.22 -25.06 -5.33
C GLY A 714 25.37 -24.13 -4.93
N GLY A 715 25.09 -23.11 -4.11
CA GLY A 715 26.13 -22.21 -3.58
C GLY A 715 27.04 -22.84 -2.52
N ALA A 716 26.64 -23.96 -1.92
CA ALA A 716 27.42 -24.64 -0.87
C ALA A 716 28.45 -25.66 -1.43
N GLN A 717 28.49 -25.88 -2.75
CA GLN A 717 29.37 -26.85 -3.41
C GLN A 717 30.44 -26.23 -4.33
N ALA A 718 30.52 -24.89 -4.41
CA ALA A 718 31.47 -24.18 -5.28
C ALA A 718 32.68 -23.63 -4.51
#